data_AF-B0MQV4-F1
#
_entry.id   AF-B0MQV4-F1
#
_cell.length_a   1.000
_cell.length_b   1.000
_cell.length_c   1.000
_cell.angle_alpha   90.00
_cell.angle_beta   90.00
_cell.angle_gamma   90.00
#
_symmetry.space_group_name_H-M   'P 1'
#
loop_
_entity.id
_entity.type
_entity.pdbx_description
1 polymer ?
#
loop_
_entity_poly.entity_id
_entity_poly.type
_entity_poly.pdbx_seq_one_letter_code
_entity_poly.pdbx_strand_id
1 'polypeptide(L)'
;MNKHNRKALMMKRALLRLKCGRGSVLFFIVAIMSVMIVLASAVYYSAVSARKQVEIRYGDEQSYQSAVSLNDLVTEYLNTKTEDAFVDAILALAPGSSLTTQGTGTDSFAKLAEGLGDYKVTVTKISGDSSDEKHTVKIETEVIVDGESSTVTSVGEFTLVSKPYSFDRFFTSTGYAPNDVVMSGMTITSTMYLDNEYSQIGSLQSGNSGINIKAEVISAGTLAINNAPINADGDKTFDITVGNNLIMTFNGGQGAMNLKGGKIRVGGNLIQGTSFNYENDTDVYVVGDFISGRPSNDSNCEIYVNGDAAFFGNEPYKGKVYVNGDVYIDKEVNTGDKFPGGITIGGNVYLCSGSSYFGAQTTWIKSHGIDDSRIKNYSDASIRFEAKNGENDSAYNALRANMDKARSLAGGTSAYNYVWPSDSYLCESLTNVKAKINEKIGNPEYTNWNMTKKFINDDGTYKYDPINYNFGNPSASELERFAGTGSNENQLIVSAEKFGSYVIMGDMRITAEPWNGYNIVFDTTMPDGNDKDMYVYLPANCYMQETPPANEWSAPTYKFSNKSEDKNKFNCFRWNNEPTGSFAGWFSVLTKGKGSVIFVVGDGVTYFAQQRLFMGHYNLLKEILPNSISADGKVANTDNFSQSAIEKIMRTTDANAKLHTVFKQDVVDKYNGSGGLHNNLFVVAINKNSDVNFDMPYNTFCGFIYAPYMTFGAGKSTEGHFAMLGGLIVSDYEMPNTSRVYMATIPYDYYDRFVDSTLSDDEKDDARFDYMEKLISNSGGEIGTLGSSASRSWRKYGYN
;
A
#
# COMPACT_ATOMS: atom_id res chain seq x y z
N MET A 1 -30.76 43.12 68.20
CA MET A 1 -30.00 44.08 67.36
C MET A 1 -29.07 43.31 66.42
N ASN A 2 -29.27 43.44 65.10
CA ASN A 2 -28.74 42.55 64.05
C ASN A 2 -27.21 42.60 63.83
N LYS A 3 -26.63 41.44 63.45
CA LYS A 3 -25.20 41.20 63.12
C LYS A 3 -24.69 42.13 61.98
N HIS A 4 -25.58 42.62 61.13
CA HIS A 4 -25.28 43.60 60.07
C HIS A 4 -24.84 44.98 60.60
N ASN A 5 -25.33 45.41 61.77
CA ASN A 5 -24.99 46.73 62.32
C ASN A 5 -23.57 46.78 62.91
N ARG A 6 -22.93 45.64 63.23
CA ARG A 6 -21.53 45.60 63.73
C ARG A 6 -20.49 45.78 62.62
N LYS A 7 -20.69 45.19 61.43
CA LYS A 7 -19.73 45.32 60.30
C LYS A 7 -19.74 46.73 59.70
N ALA A 8 -20.92 47.33 59.54
CA ALA A 8 -21.04 48.71 59.06
C ALA A 8 -20.40 49.73 60.02
N LEU A 9 -20.50 49.52 61.33
CA LEU A 9 -19.88 50.39 62.34
C LEU A 9 -18.34 50.27 62.34
N MET A 10 -17.80 49.06 62.11
CA MET A 10 -16.35 48.84 62.00
C MET A 10 -15.75 49.46 60.74
N MET A 11 -16.44 49.34 59.60
CA MET A 11 -16.01 49.94 58.34
C MET A 11 -16.07 51.48 58.39
N LYS A 12 -17.09 52.04 59.05
CA LYS A 12 -17.23 53.48 59.28
C LYS A 12 -16.14 54.03 60.23
N ARG A 13 -15.74 53.28 61.26
CA ARG A 13 -14.60 53.63 62.15
C ARG A 13 -13.25 53.55 61.43
N ALA A 14 -13.05 52.60 60.53
CA ALA A 14 -11.85 52.52 59.70
C ALA A 14 -11.75 53.70 58.72
N LEU A 15 -12.86 54.05 58.04
CA LEU A 15 -12.96 55.20 57.14
C LEU A 15 -12.84 56.56 57.85
N LEU A 16 -13.26 56.67 59.12
CA LEU A 16 -13.06 57.88 59.92
C LEU A 16 -11.60 58.05 60.39
N ARG A 17 -10.88 56.94 60.67
CA ARG A 17 -9.43 56.97 60.93
C ARG A 17 -8.61 57.33 59.68
N LEU A 18 -9.16 57.08 58.48
CA LEU A 18 -8.60 57.46 57.18
C LEU A 18 -8.64 58.98 56.88
N LYS A 19 -9.44 59.77 57.60
CA LYS A 19 -9.56 61.23 57.38
C LYS A 19 -8.67 62.09 58.30
N CYS A 20 -7.97 61.51 59.27
CA CYS A 20 -7.05 62.27 60.13
C CYS A 20 -5.68 62.41 59.44
N GLY A 21 -5.35 63.62 58.99
CA GLY A 21 -4.20 63.97 58.17
C GLY A 21 -2.82 63.92 58.86
N ARG A 22 -2.44 62.80 59.48
CA ARG A 22 -1.07 62.55 59.94
C ARG A 22 -0.66 61.09 59.69
N GLY A 23 0.11 60.84 58.63
CA GLY A 23 0.93 59.62 58.45
C GLY A 23 0.35 58.42 57.69
N SER A 24 -0.94 58.38 57.30
CA SER A 24 -1.55 57.15 56.75
C SER A 24 -1.38 56.91 55.25
N VAL A 25 -1.11 57.96 54.44
CA VAL A 25 -1.00 57.83 52.98
C VAL A 25 0.27 57.05 52.60
N LEU A 26 1.39 57.33 53.27
CA LEU A 26 2.67 56.63 53.01
C LEU A 26 2.56 55.13 53.31
N PHE A 27 1.90 54.77 54.42
CA PHE A 27 1.69 53.36 54.80
C PHE A 27 0.79 52.62 53.79
N PHE A 28 -0.19 53.31 53.22
CA PHE A 28 -1.07 52.75 52.19
C PHE A 28 -0.34 52.55 50.86
N ILE A 29 0.52 53.51 50.47
CA ILE A 29 1.38 53.38 49.28
C ILE A 29 2.36 52.21 49.46
N VAL A 30 3.01 52.10 50.62
CA VAL A 30 3.94 51.00 50.91
C VAL A 30 3.20 49.65 50.93
N ALA A 31 1.99 49.58 51.48
CA ALA A 31 1.18 48.36 51.45
C ALA A 31 0.78 47.96 50.02
N ILE A 32 0.34 48.91 49.18
CA ILE A 32 0.02 48.65 47.77
C ILE A 32 1.26 48.23 46.99
N MET A 33 2.39 48.95 47.15
CA MET A 33 3.64 48.59 46.48
C MET A 33 4.15 47.21 46.91
N SER A 34 4.01 46.85 48.19
CA SER A 34 4.38 45.51 48.68
C SER A 34 3.50 44.42 48.05
N VAL A 35 2.18 44.64 47.94
CA VAL A 35 1.26 43.71 47.27
C VAL A 35 1.57 43.61 45.78
N MET A 36 1.89 44.72 45.10
CA MET A 36 2.29 44.70 43.69
C MET A 36 3.62 43.97 43.47
N ILE A 37 4.61 44.14 44.37
CA ILE A 37 5.88 43.41 44.29
C ILE A 37 5.66 41.91 44.49
N VAL A 38 4.80 41.51 45.43
CA VAL A 38 4.47 40.09 45.66
C VAL A 38 3.73 39.50 44.45
N LEU A 39 2.75 40.22 43.89
CA LEU A 39 2.05 39.78 42.68
C LEU A 39 2.99 39.70 41.47
N ALA A 40 3.84 40.71 41.26
CA ALA A 40 4.82 40.70 40.18
C ALA A 40 5.84 39.57 40.33
N SER A 41 6.28 39.29 41.56
CA SER A 41 7.17 38.16 41.86
C SER A 41 6.48 36.82 41.61
N ALA A 42 5.22 36.66 42.02
CA ALA A 42 4.44 35.45 41.76
C ALA A 42 4.22 35.21 40.25
N VAL A 43 3.90 36.28 39.50
CA VAL A 43 3.77 36.22 38.03
C VAL A 43 5.12 35.89 37.39
N TYR A 44 6.23 36.48 37.86
CA TYR A 44 7.57 36.17 37.37
C TYR A 44 7.95 34.71 37.62
N TYR A 45 7.78 34.19 38.83
CA TYR A 45 8.08 32.78 39.13
C TYR A 45 7.14 31.81 38.39
N SER A 46 5.87 32.17 38.20
CA SER A 46 4.94 31.38 37.38
C SER A 46 5.36 31.34 35.91
N ALA A 47 5.77 32.48 35.34
CA ALA A 47 6.27 32.55 33.97
C ALA A 47 7.59 31.79 33.79
N VAL A 48 8.52 31.90 34.73
CA VAL A 48 9.79 31.14 34.73
C VAL A 48 9.53 29.63 34.87
N SER A 49 8.58 29.23 35.73
CA SER A 49 8.19 27.82 35.88
C SER A 49 7.53 27.27 34.62
N ALA A 50 6.63 28.03 33.99
CA ALA A 50 5.98 27.65 32.74
C ALA A 50 7.01 27.52 31.60
N ARG A 51 7.96 28.47 31.52
CA ARG A 51 9.07 28.40 30.56
C ARG A 51 9.93 27.16 30.76
N LYS A 52 10.33 26.84 32.00
CA LYS A 52 11.09 25.62 32.30
C LYS A 52 10.34 24.34 31.92
N GLN A 53 9.02 24.28 32.17
CA GLN A 53 8.21 23.13 31.75
C GLN A 53 8.15 22.98 30.23
N VAL A 54 8.09 24.09 29.49
CA VAL A 54 8.13 24.07 28.02
C VAL A 54 9.51 23.66 27.50
N GLU A 55 10.59 24.14 28.12
CA GLU A 55 11.98 23.75 27.77
C GLU A 55 12.21 22.26 28.00
N ILE A 56 11.76 21.69 29.13
CA ILE A 56 11.82 20.24 29.39
C ILE A 56 11.02 19.45 28.36
N ARG A 57 9.76 19.84 28.09
CA ARG A 57 8.92 19.16 27.11
C ARG A 57 9.53 19.19 25.71
N TYR A 58 10.15 20.31 25.32
CA TYR A 58 10.81 20.43 24.03
C TYR A 58 12.07 19.56 23.94
N GLY A 59 12.88 19.49 25.00
CA GLY A 59 14.02 18.57 25.10
C GLY A 59 13.60 17.09 25.05
N ASP A 60 12.50 16.74 25.73
CA ASP A 60 11.89 15.40 25.67
C ASP A 60 11.42 15.05 24.25
N GLU A 61 10.70 15.95 23.59
CA GLU A 61 10.20 15.73 22.22
C GLU A 61 11.35 15.63 21.21
N GLN A 62 12.39 16.47 21.35
CA GLN A 62 13.58 16.42 20.48
C GLN A 62 14.41 15.16 20.71
N SER A 63 14.63 14.77 21.96
CA SER A 63 15.36 13.53 22.29
C SER A 63 14.60 12.30 21.79
N TYR A 64 13.27 12.27 21.91
CA TYR A 64 12.44 11.19 21.38
C TYR A 64 12.50 11.08 19.85
N GLN A 65 12.32 12.19 19.12
CA GLN A 65 12.36 12.19 17.66
C GLN A 65 13.76 11.78 17.14
N SER A 66 14.81 12.26 17.80
CA SER A 66 16.19 11.90 17.47
C SER A 66 16.47 10.42 17.76
N ALA A 67 15.94 9.88 18.86
CA ALA A 67 16.05 8.46 19.20
C ALA A 67 15.30 7.57 18.19
N VAL A 68 14.14 8.00 17.68
CA VAL A 68 13.42 7.31 16.60
C VAL A 68 14.24 7.31 15.31
N SER A 69 14.70 8.48 14.85
CA SER A 69 15.50 8.56 13.62
C SER A 69 16.81 7.77 13.69
N LEU A 70 17.49 7.79 14.84
CA LEU A 70 18.69 6.97 15.06
C LEU A 70 18.35 5.47 15.11
N ASN A 71 17.26 5.09 15.76
CA ASN A 71 16.80 3.70 15.78
C ASN A 71 16.48 3.20 14.35
N ASP A 72 15.85 4.03 13.54
CA ASP A 72 15.54 3.72 12.14
C ASP A 72 16.82 3.63 11.28
N LEU A 73 17.79 4.54 11.48
CA LEU A 73 19.08 4.51 10.78
C LEU A 73 19.93 3.28 11.16
N VAL A 74 19.91 2.88 12.43
CA VAL A 74 20.59 1.64 12.89
C VAL A 74 19.88 0.41 12.34
N THR A 75 18.55 0.43 12.28
CA THR A 75 17.76 -0.63 11.65
C THR A 75 18.07 -0.72 10.15
N GLU A 76 18.13 0.39 9.42
CA GLU A 76 18.53 0.46 8.01
C GLU A 76 19.98 -0.01 7.79
N TYR A 77 20.90 0.35 8.68
CA TYR A 77 22.29 -0.10 8.59
C TYR A 77 22.42 -1.62 8.73
N LEU A 78 21.71 -2.21 9.69
CA LEU A 78 21.65 -3.66 9.87
C LEU A 78 20.95 -4.39 8.70
N ASN A 79 20.16 -3.67 7.90
CA ASN A 79 19.53 -4.16 6.68
C ASN A 79 20.45 -4.13 5.46
N THR A 80 21.38 -3.16 5.38
CA THR A 80 22.07 -2.81 4.13
C THR A 80 23.54 -3.22 4.07
N LYS A 81 24.18 -3.56 5.20
CA LYS A 81 25.62 -3.87 5.27
C LYS A 81 25.84 -5.29 5.76
N THR A 82 26.05 -6.19 4.80
CA THR A 82 26.06 -7.64 5.02
C THR A 82 27.45 -8.20 5.35
N GLU A 83 28.51 -7.43 5.10
CA GLU A 83 29.92 -7.72 5.42
C GLU A 83 30.54 -6.61 6.27
N ASP A 84 29.92 -6.31 7.42
CA ASP A 84 30.45 -5.33 8.38
C ASP A 84 30.77 -6.01 9.71
N ALA A 85 31.94 -5.67 10.28
CA ALA A 85 32.42 -6.20 11.56
C ALA A 85 31.41 -6.00 12.71
N PHE A 86 30.54 -4.99 12.60
CA PHE A 86 29.47 -4.75 13.55
C PHE A 86 28.37 -5.83 13.50
N VAL A 87 27.98 -6.25 12.30
CA VAL A 87 26.96 -7.28 12.09
C VAL A 87 27.48 -8.65 12.55
N ASP A 88 28.75 -8.94 12.29
CA ASP A 88 29.43 -10.14 12.78
C ASP A 88 29.49 -10.18 14.31
N ALA A 89 29.75 -9.03 14.95
CA ALA A 89 29.76 -8.94 16.40
C ALA A 89 28.38 -9.26 17.00
N ILE A 90 27.29 -8.81 16.38
CA ILE A 90 25.92 -9.11 16.81
C ILE A 90 25.58 -10.60 16.61
N LEU A 91 25.99 -11.20 15.49
CA LEU A 91 25.79 -12.62 15.23
C LEU A 91 26.48 -13.51 16.27
N ALA A 92 27.69 -13.12 16.67
CA ALA A 92 28.52 -13.83 17.64
C ALA A 92 28.02 -13.70 19.09
N LEU A 93 27.07 -12.81 19.37
CA LEU A 93 26.47 -12.71 20.71
C LEU A 93 25.74 -14.02 21.06
N ALA A 94 25.84 -14.42 22.33
CA ALA A 94 24.94 -15.42 22.89
C ALA A 94 23.57 -14.78 23.17
N PRO A 95 22.45 -15.53 23.09
CA PRO A 95 21.14 -15.05 23.53
C PRO A 95 21.21 -14.46 24.96
N GLY A 96 20.61 -13.28 25.15
CA GLY A 96 20.66 -12.49 26.38
C GLY A 96 21.89 -11.57 26.53
N SER A 97 22.85 -11.61 25.60
CA SER A 97 24.03 -10.73 25.62
C SER A 97 23.82 -9.47 24.77
N SER A 98 24.51 -8.39 25.13
CA SER A 98 24.34 -7.07 24.49
C SER A 98 25.66 -6.46 24.03
N LEU A 99 25.59 -5.68 22.95
CA LEU A 99 26.60 -4.73 22.49
C LEU A 99 26.08 -3.32 22.74
N THR A 100 26.86 -2.48 23.43
CA THR A 100 26.48 -1.10 23.77
C THR A 100 27.54 -0.13 23.31
N THR A 101 27.14 1.00 22.71
CA THR A 101 28.05 2.08 22.33
C THR A 101 28.53 2.87 23.56
N GLN A 102 29.64 3.58 23.43
CA GLN A 102 30.24 4.31 24.56
C GLN A 102 29.45 5.55 25.00
N GLY A 103 28.41 5.95 24.25
CA GLY A 103 27.56 7.09 24.61
C GLY A 103 28.14 8.47 24.26
N THR A 104 29.32 8.53 23.63
CA THR A 104 30.10 9.76 23.39
C THR A 104 30.26 10.13 21.91
N GLY A 105 29.67 9.36 20.99
CA GLY A 105 29.82 9.61 19.55
C GLY A 105 31.27 9.50 19.03
N THR A 106 32.13 8.69 19.64
CA THR A 106 33.55 8.55 19.24
C THR A 106 34.01 7.12 18.92
N ASP A 107 33.14 6.11 19.01
CA ASP A 107 33.48 4.72 18.70
C ASP A 107 33.21 4.37 17.21
N SER A 108 33.48 3.14 16.79
CA SER A 108 33.25 2.69 15.40
C SER A 108 31.81 2.85 14.92
N PHE A 109 30.86 2.90 15.86
CA PHE A 109 29.44 3.15 15.61
C PHE A 109 29.15 4.65 15.36
N ALA A 110 30.01 5.56 15.83
CA ALA A 110 29.89 7.00 15.59
C ALA A 110 30.03 7.41 14.12
N LYS A 111 30.72 6.59 13.31
CA LYS A 111 30.82 6.81 11.85
C LYS A 111 29.48 6.68 11.12
N LEU A 112 28.48 6.04 11.74
CA LEU A 112 27.15 5.86 11.15
C LEU A 112 26.26 7.09 11.26
N ALA A 113 26.56 7.96 12.22
CA ALA A 113 25.74 9.10 12.58
C ALA A 113 26.65 10.30 12.91
N GLU A 114 27.61 10.59 12.03
CA GLU A 114 28.50 11.75 12.17
C GLU A 114 27.66 13.03 12.29
N GLY A 115 27.84 13.76 13.40
CA GLY A 115 27.18 15.05 13.65
C GLY A 115 25.91 15.02 14.51
N LEU A 116 25.48 13.86 15.04
CA LEU A 116 24.21 13.71 15.78
C LEU A 116 24.27 13.90 17.31
N GLY A 117 25.45 14.19 17.90
CA GLY A 117 25.59 14.49 19.34
C GLY A 117 25.83 13.26 20.23
N ASP A 118 25.60 13.38 21.54
CA ASP A 118 25.76 12.29 22.52
C ASP A 118 24.54 11.34 22.49
N TYR A 119 24.75 10.11 22.03
CA TYR A 119 23.72 9.07 21.98
C TYR A 119 24.31 7.69 22.33
N LYS A 120 23.46 6.82 22.87
CA LYS A 120 23.81 5.46 23.28
C LYS A 120 22.88 4.45 22.63
N VAL A 121 23.44 3.49 21.92
CA VAL A 121 22.68 2.38 21.32
C VAL A 121 23.11 1.08 21.97
N THR A 122 22.13 0.26 22.36
CA THR A 122 22.34 -1.08 22.91
C THR A 122 21.60 -2.10 22.05
N VAL A 123 22.32 -3.06 21.48
CA VAL A 123 21.76 -4.18 20.72
C VAL A 123 21.89 -5.44 21.56
N THR A 124 20.76 -6.05 21.93
CA THR A 124 20.70 -7.28 22.72
C THR A 124 20.18 -8.43 21.87
N LYS A 125 20.87 -9.57 21.86
CA LYS A 125 20.38 -10.77 21.17
C LYS A 125 19.30 -11.45 22.01
N ILE A 126 18.13 -11.70 21.44
CA ILE A 126 17.02 -12.38 22.12
C ILE A 126 17.04 -13.88 21.81
N SER A 127 17.25 -14.28 20.55
CA SER A 127 17.23 -15.69 20.13
C SER A 127 18.03 -15.93 18.83
N GLY A 128 18.34 -17.20 18.55
CA GLY A 128 19.09 -17.70 17.38
C GLY A 128 20.58 -17.89 17.66
N ASP A 129 21.12 -19.08 17.46
CA ASP A 129 22.57 -19.37 17.57
C ASP A 129 23.29 -19.08 16.24
N SER A 130 24.62 -19.03 16.22
CA SER A 130 25.40 -18.65 15.02
C SER A 130 25.14 -19.52 13.77
N SER A 131 24.51 -20.68 13.94
CA SER A 131 24.10 -21.60 12.87
C SER A 131 22.63 -21.48 12.45
N ASP A 132 21.82 -20.72 13.19
CA ASP A 132 20.38 -20.65 12.95
C ASP A 132 20.07 -19.71 11.79
N GLU A 133 19.09 -20.11 10.98
CA GLU A 133 18.64 -19.28 9.86
C GLU A 133 17.91 -18.02 10.33
N LYS A 134 17.55 -17.89 11.62
CA LYS A 134 16.79 -16.76 12.17
C LYS A 134 17.38 -16.30 13.49
N HIS A 135 17.48 -14.99 13.66
CA HIS A 135 17.90 -14.37 14.90
C HIS A 135 16.98 -13.24 15.28
N THR A 136 16.68 -13.10 16.57
CA THR A 136 15.92 -11.96 17.09
C THR A 136 16.85 -11.07 17.90
N VAL A 137 16.79 -9.76 17.67
CA VAL A 137 17.55 -8.75 18.40
C VAL A 137 16.64 -7.62 18.90
N LYS A 138 16.99 -7.03 20.03
CA LYS A 138 16.38 -5.84 20.62
C LYS A 138 17.37 -4.69 20.48
N ILE A 139 16.95 -3.57 19.90
CA ILE A 139 17.74 -2.34 19.83
C ILE A 139 17.12 -1.31 20.77
N GLU A 140 17.94 -0.78 21.66
CA GLU A 140 17.57 0.32 22.56
C GLU A 140 18.43 1.53 22.22
N THR A 141 17.79 2.61 21.77
CA THR A 141 18.46 3.86 21.41
C THR A 141 18.09 4.93 22.43
N GLU A 142 19.06 5.37 23.20
CA GLU A 142 18.96 6.44 24.19
C GLU A 142 19.65 7.71 23.66
N VAL A 143 18.94 8.83 23.64
CA VAL A 143 19.46 10.14 23.21
C VAL A 143 19.24 11.17 24.31
N ILE A 144 20.26 12.01 24.56
CA ILE A 144 20.20 13.09 25.55
C ILE A 144 20.20 14.44 24.83
N VAL A 145 19.17 15.25 25.03
CA VAL A 145 19.08 16.64 24.53
C VAL A 145 18.78 17.57 25.70
N ASP A 146 19.61 18.58 25.88
CA ASP A 146 19.48 19.60 26.96
C ASP A 146 19.36 19.03 28.39
N GLY A 147 19.86 17.81 28.63
CA GLY A 147 19.83 17.12 29.92
C GLY A 147 18.66 16.17 30.13
N GLU A 148 17.72 16.10 29.18
CA GLU A 148 16.61 15.13 29.17
C GLU A 148 16.93 13.93 28.27
N SER A 149 16.59 12.72 28.73
CA SER A 149 16.91 11.46 28.05
C SER A 149 15.65 10.73 27.59
N SER A 150 15.61 10.33 26.32
CA SER A 150 14.56 9.46 25.77
C SER A 150 15.15 8.17 25.23
N THR A 151 14.50 7.03 25.54
CA THR A 151 14.89 5.71 25.05
C THR A 151 13.81 5.13 24.16
N VAL A 152 14.17 4.80 22.92
CA VAL A 152 13.33 4.07 21.97
C VAL A 152 13.80 2.62 21.91
N THR A 153 12.86 1.69 22.06
CA THR A 153 13.14 0.26 21.92
C THR A 153 12.48 -0.28 20.67
N SER A 154 13.23 -1.03 19.87
CA SER A 154 12.70 -1.85 18.78
C SER A 154 13.16 -3.28 18.95
N VAL A 155 12.32 -4.23 18.52
CA VAL A 155 12.67 -5.65 18.44
C VAL A 155 12.51 -6.06 17.00
N GLY A 156 13.54 -6.65 16.41
CA GLY A 156 13.56 -7.15 15.04
C GLY A 156 14.02 -8.61 14.97
N GLU A 157 13.40 -9.38 14.09
CA GLU A 157 13.92 -10.66 13.62
C GLU A 157 14.76 -10.40 12.37
N PHE A 158 15.77 -11.22 12.11
CA PHE A 158 16.43 -11.28 10.82
C PHE A 158 16.76 -12.72 10.43
N THR A 159 16.65 -13.02 9.14
CA THR A 159 16.89 -14.36 8.59
C THR A 159 18.25 -14.39 7.86
N LEU A 160 19.08 -15.42 8.04
CA LEU A 160 20.40 -15.61 7.41
C LEU A 160 20.35 -16.40 6.10
N VAL A 161 19.22 -17.05 5.78
CA VAL A 161 19.04 -17.84 4.56
C VAL A 161 17.89 -17.25 3.74
N SER A 162 18.24 -16.58 2.64
CA SER A 162 17.27 -16.08 1.67
C SER A 162 16.73 -17.27 0.88
N LYS A 163 15.41 -17.42 0.82
CA LYS A 163 14.80 -18.11 -0.30
C LYS A 163 14.91 -17.17 -1.52
N PRO A 164 15.08 -17.69 -2.74
CA PRO A 164 14.98 -16.86 -3.94
C PRO A 164 13.65 -16.09 -3.91
N TYR A 165 13.71 -14.81 -4.25
CA TYR A 165 12.54 -13.93 -4.27
C TYR A 165 11.53 -14.48 -5.27
N SER A 166 10.33 -14.81 -4.79
CA SER A 166 9.23 -15.18 -5.66
C SER A 166 8.79 -13.92 -6.39
N PHE A 167 9.14 -13.79 -7.67
CA PHE A 167 8.64 -12.73 -8.55
C PHE A 167 7.15 -12.95 -8.87
N ASP A 168 6.33 -13.41 -7.93
CA ASP A 168 4.88 -13.67 -8.08
C ASP A 168 4.02 -12.45 -7.71
N ARG A 169 4.64 -11.41 -7.14
CA ARG A 169 3.99 -10.16 -6.73
C ARG A 169 3.82 -9.18 -7.89
N PHE A 170 3.11 -9.59 -8.94
CA PHE A 170 2.87 -8.77 -10.13
C PHE A 170 1.72 -7.76 -9.99
N PHE A 171 1.08 -7.67 -8.83
CA PHE A 171 0.16 -6.58 -8.52
C PHE A 171 0.47 -6.02 -7.14
N THR A 172 1.42 -5.08 -7.12
CA THR A 172 2.13 -4.64 -5.92
C THR A 172 2.28 -3.14 -5.84
N SER A 173 1.86 -2.56 -4.72
CA SER A 173 2.26 -1.21 -4.33
C SER A 173 3.37 -1.29 -3.27
N THR A 174 4.52 -0.67 -3.53
CA THR A 174 5.73 -0.80 -2.69
C THR A 174 5.74 0.14 -1.49
N GLY A 175 4.92 1.19 -1.48
CA GLY A 175 4.92 2.21 -0.43
C GLY A 175 6.12 3.17 -0.42
N TYR A 176 6.96 3.19 -1.47
CA TYR A 176 8.14 4.06 -1.50
C TYR A 176 7.84 5.55 -1.65
N ALA A 177 6.66 5.92 -2.13
CA ALA A 177 6.12 7.25 -2.06
C ALA A 177 4.99 7.28 -1.02
N PRO A 178 4.87 8.40 -0.26
CA PRO A 178 3.96 8.50 0.89
C PRO A 178 2.49 8.76 0.48
N ASN A 179 2.08 8.28 -0.68
CA ASN A 179 0.73 8.50 -1.21
C ASN A 179 -0.17 7.30 -0.89
N ASP A 180 -1.45 7.59 -0.67
CA ASP A 180 -2.47 6.57 -0.42
C ASP A 180 -2.78 5.81 -1.71
N VAL A 181 -2.95 4.50 -1.59
CA VAL A 181 -3.51 3.69 -2.67
C VAL A 181 -5.01 3.90 -2.76
N VAL A 182 -5.53 4.30 -3.92
CA VAL A 182 -6.98 4.41 -4.18
C VAL A 182 -7.33 3.66 -5.46
N MET A 183 -8.24 2.68 -5.37
CA MET A 183 -8.67 1.89 -6.53
C MET A 183 -10.18 1.61 -6.58
N SER A 184 -10.79 1.77 -7.75
CA SER A 184 -12.23 1.55 -7.98
C SER A 184 -12.52 1.05 -9.40
N GLY A 185 -13.58 0.24 -9.56
CA GLY A 185 -14.18 -0.06 -10.87
C GLY A 185 -13.47 -1.11 -11.75
N MET A 186 -12.81 -2.10 -11.13
CA MET A 186 -12.06 -3.16 -11.83
C MET A 186 -12.31 -4.56 -11.24
N THR A 187 -11.98 -5.61 -11.98
CA THR A 187 -12.08 -7.01 -11.51
C THR A 187 -10.70 -7.62 -11.33
N ILE A 188 -10.23 -7.75 -10.10
CA ILE A 188 -8.90 -8.28 -9.76
C ILE A 188 -8.97 -9.79 -9.56
N THR A 189 -8.10 -10.54 -10.23
CA THR A 189 -8.07 -12.00 -10.24
C THR A 189 -6.73 -12.61 -9.82
N SER A 190 -5.72 -11.78 -9.55
CA SER A 190 -4.45 -12.22 -8.94
C SER A 190 -4.35 -11.73 -7.51
N THR A 191 -3.46 -12.35 -6.73
CA THR A 191 -3.10 -11.84 -5.42
C THR A 191 -2.62 -10.39 -5.51
N MET A 192 -3.10 -9.56 -4.57
CA MET A 192 -2.73 -8.16 -4.43
C MET A 192 -1.79 -8.00 -3.23
N TYR A 193 -0.72 -7.24 -3.43
CA TYR A 193 0.25 -6.90 -2.41
C TYR A 193 0.27 -5.38 -2.20
N LEU A 194 0.00 -4.92 -0.99
CA LEU A 194 -0.13 -3.51 -0.65
C LEU A 194 0.79 -3.17 0.51
N ASP A 195 2.01 -2.72 0.21
CA ASP A 195 3.05 -2.48 1.22
C ASP A 195 3.04 -1.04 1.77
N ASN A 196 2.13 -0.20 1.29
CA ASN A 196 1.91 1.16 1.80
C ASN A 196 1.41 1.15 3.25
N GLU A 197 1.71 2.21 3.98
CA GLU A 197 1.19 2.42 5.35
C GLU A 197 -0.33 2.50 5.39
N TYR A 198 -0.95 3.09 4.36
CA TYR A 198 -2.39 3.15 4.19
C TYR A 198 -2.78 2.81 2.75
N SER A 199 -3.80 1.97 2.61
CA SER A 199 -4.37 1.60 1.32
C SER A 199 -5.88 1.59 1.38
N GLN A 200 -6.53 2.15 0.35
CA GLN A 200 -7.97 2.14 0.19
C GLN A 200 -8.39 1.40 -1.07
N ILE A 201 -9.22 0.38 -0.86
CA ILE A 201 -9.94 -0.31 -1.93
C ILE A 201 -11.40 0.17 -1.95
N GLY A 202 -11.84 0.58 -3.14
CA GLY A 202 -13.15 1.14 -3.41
C GLY A 202 -13.20 2.67 -3.26
N SER A 203 -14.40 3.20 -3.13
CA SER A 203 -14.68 4.64 -3.25
C SER A 203 -15.24 5.22 -1.95
N LEU A 204 -14.96 6.50 -1.70
CA LEU A 204 -15.61 7.27 -0.64
C LEU A 204 -17.02 7.74 -1.04
N GLN A 205 -17.36 7.66 -2.34
CA GLN A 205 -18.66 8.03 -2.87
C GLN A 205 -19.71 6.96 -2.55
N SER A 206 -20.97 7.38 -2.35
CA SER A 206 -22.07 6.46 -2.03
C SER A 206 -22.38 5.50 -3.19
N GLY A 207 -22.60 4.22 -2.89
CA GLY A 207 -22.93 3.17 -3.88
C GLY A 207 -21.78 2.20 -4.15
N ASN A 208 -22.01 1.16 -4.96
CA ASN A 208 -20.97 0.17 -5.27
C ASN A 208 -19.84 0.83 -6.09
N SER A 209 -18.61 0.75 -5.58
CA SER A 209 -17.38 1.23 -6.25
C SER A 209 -17.06 0.52 -7.57
N GLY A 210 -17.80 -0.54 -7.93
CA GLY A 210 -17.63 -1.30 -9.16
C GLY A 210 -16.37 -2.17 -9.17
N ILE A 211 -15.67 -2.27 -8.04
CA ILE A 211 -14.53 -3.16 -7.89
C ILE A 211 -15.00 -4.56 -7.47
N ASN A 212 -14.41 -5.60 -8.07
CA ASN A 212 -14.63 -6.99 -7.71
C ASN A 212 -13.26 -7.64 -7.42
N ILE A 213 -13.07 -8.12 -6.20
CA ILE A 213 -11.85 -8.82 -5.78
C ILE A 213 -12.13 -10.32 -5.78
N LYS A 214 -11.35 -11.09 -6.54
CA LYS A 214 -11.53 -12.54 -6.73
C LYS A 214 -10.30 -13.36 -6.32
N ALA A 215 -9.36 -12.75 -5.62
CA ALA A 215 -8.09 -13.34 -5.23
C ALA A 215 -7.62 -12.75 -3.90
N GLU A 216 -6.55 -13.34 -3.35
CA GLU A 216 -6.02 -12.99 -2.04
C GLU A 216 -5.59 -11.50 -1.97
N VAL A 217 -5.87 -10.85 -0.85
CA VAL A 217 -5.42 -9.48 -0.57
C VAL A 217 -4.44 -9.52 0.59
N ILE A 218 -3.23 -9.01 0.37
CA ILE A 218 -2.18 -8.91 1.38
C ILE A 218 -1.82 -7.44 1.51
N SER A 219 -1.99 -6.87 2.70
CA SER A 219 -1.61 -5.50 3.00
C SER A 219 -0.68 -5.44 4.20
N ALA A 220 0.47 -4.78 4.06
CA ALA A 220 1.40 -4.58 5.15
C ALA A 220 0.88 -3.56 6.16
N GLY A 221 0.36 -2.44 5.68
CA GLY A 221 -0.20 -1.36 6.48
C GLY A 221 -1.69 -1.50 6.80
N THR A 222 -2.34 -0.37 6.98
CA THR A 222 -3.79 -0.26 7.17
C THR A 222 -4.50 -0.43 5.83
N LEU A 223 -5.50 -1.30 5.80
CA LEU A 223 -6.35 -1.52 4.64
C LEU A 223 -7.78 -1.03 4.92
N ALA A 224 -8.24 -0.05 4.17
CA ALA A 224 -9.63 0.40 4.16
C ALA A 224 -10.37 -0.16 2.93
N ILE A 225 -11.45 -0.90 3.18
CA ILE A 225 -12.35 -1.43 2.15
C ILE A 225 -13.64 -0.66 2.23
N ASN A 226 -13.79 0.32 1.34
CA ASN A 226 -14.86 1.31 1.36
C ASN A 226 -15.74 1.16 0.13
N ASN A 227 -17.03 0.89 0.31
CA ASN A 227 -17.97 0.71 -0.80
C ASN A 227 -17.57 -0.36 -1.84
N ALA A 228 -16.70 -1.29 -1.46
CA ALA A 228 -16.17 -2.35 -2.30
C ALA A 228 -16.73 -3.71 -1.84
N PRO A 229 -17.83 -4.19 -2.44
CA PRO A 229 -18.28 -5.54 -2.15
C PRO A 229 -17.22 -6.53 -2.62
N ILE A 230 -16.90 -7.51 -1.78
CA ILE A 230 -15.94 -8.56 -2.09
C ILE A 230 -16.76 -9.80 -2.42
N ASN A 231 -16.96 -10.08 -3.70
CA ASN A 231 -17.76 -11.21 -4.15
C ASN A 231 -16.87 -12.23 -4.85
N ALA A 232 -16.54 -13.31 -4.18
CA ALA A 232 -16.05 -14.51 -4.86
C ALA A 232 -17.11 -14.99 -5.87
N ASP A 233 -16.73 -15.07 -7.15
CA ASP A 233 -17.56 -15.71 -8.18
C ASP A 233 -17.41 -17.24 -8.09
N GLY A 234 -18.53 -17.95 -7.99
CA GLY A 234 -18.56 -19.42 -7.98
C GLY A 234 -18.11 -20.02 -6.64
N ASP A 235 -17.28 -21.07 -6.69
CA ASP A 235 -16.82 -21.85 -5.51
C ASP A 235 -15.44 -21.41 -4.99
N LYS A 236 -15.03 -20.16 -5.27
CA LYS A 236 -13.64 -19.72 -5.08
C LYS A 236 -13.33 -19.21 -3.68
N THR A 237 -12.47 -19.93 -2.96
CA THR A 237 -11.95 -19.54 -1.65
C THR A 237 -10.69 -18.67 -1.77
N PHE A 238 -10.62 -17.55 -1.03
CA PHE A 238 -9.39 -16.76 -0.89
C PHE A 238 -9.32 -16.03 0.45
N ASP A 239 -8.11 -15.64 0.86
CA ASP A 239 -7.86 -15.01 2.16
C ASP A 239 -7.65 -13.49 2.03
N ILE A 240 -7.85 -12.80 3.15
CA ILE A 240 -7.43 -11.40 3.35
C ILE A 240 -6.46 -11.37 4.53
N THR A 241 -5.27 -10.84 4.32
CA THR A 241 -4.23 -10.73 5.35
C THR A 241 -3.78 -9.27 5.45
N VAL A 242 -3.90 -8.68 6.63
CA VAL A 242 -3.57 -7.27 6.90
C VAL A 242 -2.62 -7.18 8.08
N GLY A 243 -1.53 -6.43 7.95
CA GLY A 243 -0.50 -6.30 8.98
C GLY A 243 -0.87 -5.34 10.09
N ASN A 244 -1.57 -4.26 9.74
CA ASN A 244 -2.07 -3.27 10.69
C ASN A 244 -3.60 -3.33 10.80
N ASN A 245 -4.30 -2.21 10.63
CA ASN A 245 -5.75 -2.16 10.82
C ASN A 245 -6.50 -2.54 9.54
N LEU A 246 -7.63 -3.23 9.67
CA LEU A 246 -8.59 -3.45 8.59
C LEU A 246 -9.86 -2.68 8.90
N ILE A 247 -10.24 -1.77 8.01
CA ILE A 247 -11.45 -0.94 8.11
C ILE A 247 -12.39 -1.35 6.97
N MET A 248 -13.64 -1.65 7.29
CA MET A 248 -14.63 -2.09 6.32
C MET A 248 -15.91 -1.29 6.48
N THR A 249 -16.21 -0.40 5.51
CA THR A 249 -17.42 0.44 5.56
C THR A 249 -18.17 0.53 4.22
N PHE A 250 -19.50 0.51 4.26
CA PHE A 250 -20.32 0.52 3.04
C PHE A 250 -21.47 1.53 3.14
N ASN A 251 -21.42 2.56 2.30
CA ASN A 251 -22.34 3.70 2.23
C ASN A 251 -23.29 3.61 1.02
N GLY A 252 -23.91 2.43 0.80
CA GLY A 252 -24.82 2.19 -0.33
C GLY A 252 -25.97 1.23 -0.05
N GLY A 253 -26.23 0.87 1.21
CA GLY A 253 -27.16 -0.20 1.59
C GLY A 253 -26.45 -1.36 2.29
N GLN A 254 -26.65 -2.60 1.80
CA GLN A 254 -25.96 -3.80 2.28
C GLN A 254 -24.90 -4.22 1.26
N GLY A 255 -23.64 -4.31 1.68
CA GLY A 255 -22.55 -4.96 0.97
C GLY A 255 -22.27 -6.33 1.58
N ALA A 256 -21.95 -7.32 0.75
CA ALA A 256 -21.51 -8.64 1.19
C ALA A 256 -20.01 -8.81 0.94
N MET A 257 -19.35 -9.52 1.86
CA MET A 257 -18.02 -10.09 1.70
C MET A 257 -18.15 -11.60 1.70
N ASN A 258 -17.82 -12.20 0.57
CA ASN A 258 -17.93 -13.61 0.33
C ASN A 258 -16.56 -14.15 -0.06
N LEU A 259 -15.86 -14.75 0.90
CA LEU A 259 -14.58 -15.41 0.69
C LEU A 259 -14.71 -16.92 0.47
N LYS A 260 -15.94 -17.46 0.41
CA LYS A 260 -16.26 -18.89 0.24
C LYS A 260 -15.45 -19.82 1.15
N GLY A 261 -15.53 -19.60 2.46
CA GLY A 261 -14.77 -20.36 3.46
C GLY A 261 -13.31 -19.91 3.63
N GLY A 262 -12.97 -18.73 3.09
CA GLY A 262 -11.66 -18.10 3.26
C GLY A 262 -11.50 -17.49 4.64
N LYS A 263 -10.33 -16.91 4.89
CA LYS A 263 -9.97 -16.37 6.21
C LYS A 263 -9.55 -14.92 6.14
N ILE A 264 -9.94 -14.16 7.17
CA ILE A 264 -9.47 -12.79 7.41
C ILE A 264 -8.48 -12.82 8.58
N ARG A 265 -7.25 -12.35 8.36
CA ARG A 265 -6.22 -12.23 9.38
C ARG A 265 -5.79 -10.77 9.50
N VAL A 266 -5.88 -10.21 10.71
CA VAL A 266 -5.59 -8.79 10.97
C VAL A 266 -4.58 -8.68 12.10
N GLY A 267 -3.44 -8.05 11.83
CA GLY A 267 -2.34 -7.85 12.79
C GLY A 267 -2.59 -6.72 13.79
N GLY A 268 -3.39 -5.73 13.41
CA GLY A 268 -3.90 -4.66 14.26
C GLY A 268 -5.39 -4.83 14.56
N ASN A 269 -6.14 -3.74 14.46
CA ASN A 269 -7.57 -3.69 14.79
C ASN A 269 -8.46 -3.94 13.57
N LEU A 270 -9.62 -4.54 13.79
CA LEU A 270 -10.65 -4.71 12.77
C LEU A 270 -11.88 -3.86 13.09
N ILE A 271 -12.20 -2.92 12.21
CA ILE A 271 -13.35 -2.03 12.31
C ILE A 271 -14.34 -2.35 11.18
N GLN A 272 -15.55 -2.75 11.55
CA GLN A 272 -16.61 -3.13 10.64
C GLN A 272 -17.87 -2.29 10.89
N GLY A 273 -18.26 -1.50 9.87
CA GLY A 273 -19.47 -0.69 9.89
C GLY A 273 -20.77 -1.50 9.85
N THR A 274 -21.92 -0.82 9.82
CA THR A 274 -23.27 -1.42 9.89
C THR A 274 -23.76 -2.11 8.60
N SER A 275 -22.92 -2.22 7.58
CA SER A 275 -23.38 -2.51 6.22
C SER A 275 -22.57 -3.59 5.49
N PHE A 276 -21.58 -4.20 6.14
CA PHE A 276 -20.78 -5.28 5.56
C PHE A 276 -21.10 -6.62 6.24
N ASN A 277 -21.63 -7.60 5.50
CA ASN A 277 -21.88 -8.96 6.00
C ASN A 277 -20.75 -9.91 5.59
N TYR A 278 -20.42 -10.89 6.44
CA TYR A 278 -19.64 -12.06 6.02
C TYR A 278 -20.61 -13.12 5.45
N GLU A 279 -20.23 -13.82 4.39
CA GLU A 279 -20.98 -14.94 3.81
C GLU A 279 -20.14 -16.22 3.78
N ASN A 280 -20.81 -17.37 3.69
CA ASN A 280 -20.22 -18.70 3.42
C ASN A 280 -19.05 -19.07 4.35
N ASP A 281 -19.26 -18.97 5.67
CA ASP A 281 -18.36 -19.45 6.72
C ASP A 281 -16.93 -18.88 6.65
N THR A 282 -16.81 -17.57 6.42
CA THR A 282 -15.53 -16.84 6.45
C THR A 282 -15.07 -16.65 7.90
N ASP A 283 -13.95 -17.24 8.32
CA ASP A 283 -13.43 -17.06 9.68
C ASP A 283 -12.60 -15.77 9.82
N VAL A 284 -12.68 -15.15 11.01
CA VAL A 284 -12.05 -13.85 11.29
C VAL A 284 -11.11 -13.95 12.47
N TYR A 285 -9.85 -13.58 12.26
CA TYR A 285 -8.78 -13.61 13.25
C TYR A 285 -8.17 -12.21 13.43
N VAL A 286 -8.29 -11.65 14.63
CA VAL A 286 -7.89 -10.27 14.96
C VAL A 286 -6.90 -10.26 16.12
N VAL A 287 -5.68 -9.79 15.87
CA VAL A 287 -4.61 -9.71 16.88
C VAL A 287 -4.80 -8.51 17.83
N GLY A 288 -5.37 -7.42 17.32
CA GLY A 288 -5.78 -6.24 18.10
C GLY A 288 -7.27 -6.29 18.50
N ASP A 289 -7.90 -5.12 18.52
CA ASP A 289 -9.30 -4.94 18.90
C ASP A 289 -10.27 -5.20 17.75
N PHE A 290 -11.49 -5.63 18.08
CA PHE A 290 -12.56 -5.85 17.11
C PHE A 290 -13.78 -4.96 17.39
N ILE A 291 -14.14 -4.09 16.47
CA ILE A 291 -15.31 -3.21 16.58
C ILE A 291 -16.26 -3.54 15.43
N SER A 292 -17.45 -4.06 15.74
CA SER A 292 -18.37 -4.49 14.69
C SER A 292 -19.85 -4.26 15.00
N GLY A 293 -20.52 -3.71 13.99
CA GLY A 293 -21.95 -3.41 14.01
C GLY A 293 -22.82 -4.53 13.47
N ARG A 294 -22.24 -5.44 12.69
CA ARG A 294 -23.02 -6.33 11.84
C ARG A 294 -22.19 -7.49 11.33
N PRO A 295 -22.19 -8.63 12.01
CA PRO A 295 -21.72 -9.88 11.42
C PRO A 295 -22.85 -10.53 10.60
N SER A 296 -22.45 -11.55 9.85
CA SER A 296 -23.30 -12.41 9.03
C SER A 296 -24.62 -12.83 9.69
N ASN A 297 -25.73 -12.56 9.01
CA ASN A 297 -27.06 -13.05 9.40
C ASN A 297 -27.35 -14.50 8.95
N ASP A 298 -26.45 -15.12 8.16
CA ASP A 298 -26.66 -16.40 7.48
C ASP A 298 -25.46 -17.37 7.47
N SER A 299 -24.31 -17.04 8.05
CA SER A 299 -23.12 -17.91 8.11
C SER A 299 -22.70 -18.28 9.53
N ASN A 300 -22.04 -19.44 9.68
CA ASN A 300 -21.45 -19.91 10.92
C ASN A 300 -20.02 -19.37 11.14
N CYS A 301 -19.69 -18.23 10.53
CA CYS A 301 -18.42 -17.50 10.70
C CYS A 301 -18.00 -17.45 12.18
N GLU A 302 -16.83 -18.00 12.50
CA GLU A 302 -16.25 -17.91 13.83
C GLU A 302 -15.29 -16.71 13.89
N ILE A 303 -15.31 -16.01 15.03
CA ILE A 303 -14.55 -14.77 15.23
C ILE A 303 -13.63 -14.95 16.44
N TYR A 304 -12.36 -14.61 16.24
CA TYR A 304 -11.29 -14.79 17.20
C TYR A 304 -10.57 -13.45 17.42
N VAL A 305 -10.64 -12.93 18.64
CA VAL A 305 -10.12 -11.60 18.99
C VAL A 305 -9.15 -11.72 20.15
N ASN A 306 -7.94 -11.23 19.95
CA ASN A 306 -6.93 -11.19 21.00
C ASN A 306 -7.01 -9.91 21.83
N GLY A 307 -7.43 -8.78 21.26
CA GLY A 307 -7.68 -7.54 22.01
C GLY A 307 -9.06 -7.46 22.66
N ASP A 308 -9.54 -6.24 22.82
CA ASP A 308 -10.90 -5.94 23.29
C ASP A 308 -11.91 -6.00 22.13
N ALA A 309 -13.19 -6.19 22.41
CA ALA A 309 -14.24 -6.19 21.38
C ALA A 309 -15.41 -5.26 21.71
N ALA A 310 -15.89 -4.49 20.74
CA ALA A 310 -17.07 -3.65 20.87
C ALA A 310 -18.15 -4.02 19.83
N PHE A 311 -19.36 -4.22 20.31
CA PHE A 311 -20.48 -4.72 19.52
C PHE A 311 -21.63 -3.71 19.49
N PHE A 312 -22.01 -3.27 18.30
CA PHE A 312 -23.15 -2.37 18.05
C PHE A 312 -24.06 -2.96 16.97
N GLY A 313 -25.18 -2.30 16.63
CA GLY A 313 -26.18 -2.86 15.71
C GLY A 313 -26.93 -4.08 16.27
N ASN A 314 -27.91 -4.56 15.52
CA ASN A 314 -28.94 -5.49 16.03
C ASN A 314 -28.87 -6.88 15.40
N GLU A 315 -27.89 -7.10 14.53
CA GLU A 315 -27.67 -8.36 13.85
C GLU A 315 -26.95 -9.37 14.76
N PRO A 316 -27.39 -10.64 14.76
CA PRO A 316 -26.80 -11.68 15.62
C PRO A 316 -25.52 -12.28 15.02
N TYR A 317 -24.59 -12.66 15.90
CA TYR A 317 -23.42 -13.49 15.62
C TYR A 317 -23.82 -14.98 15.67
N LYS A 318 -24.02 -15.59 14.49
CA LYS A 318 -24.48 -16.98 14.36
C LYS A 318 -23.40 -18.01 14.68
N GLY A 319 -22.15 -17.76 14.29
CA GLY A 319 -21.00 -18.56 14.72
C GLY A 319 -20.50 -18.18 16.11
N LYS A 320 -19.44 -18.86 16.56
CA LYS A 320 -18.84 -18.62 17.87
C LYS A 320 -17.95 -17.39 17.88
N VAL A 321 -17.93 -16.70 19.01
CA VAL A 321 -17.07 -15.54 19.22
C VAL A 321 -16.15 -15.79 20.42
N TYR A 322 -14.85 -15.63 20.23
CA TYR A 322 -13.83 -15.74 21.27
C TYR A 322 -13.12 -14.41 21.43
N VAL A 323 -13.11 -13.84 22.63
CA VAL A 323 -12.46 -12.56 22.93
C VAL A 323 -11.57 -12.72 24.15
N ASN A 324 -10.26 -12.56 24.00
CA ASN A 324 -9.33 -12.65 25.13
C ASN A 324 -9.45 -11.44 26.09
N GLY A 325 -9.71 -10.24 25.55
CA GLY A 325 -9.85 -8.99 26.30
C GLY A 325 -11.26 -8.70 26.81
N ASP A 326 -11.53 -7.41 27.05
CA ASP A 326 -12.80 -6.89 27.51
C ASP A 326 -13.83 -6.76 26.36
N VAL A 327 -15.12 -6.88 26.69
CA VAL A 327 -16.23 -6.78 25.74
C VAL A 327 -17.14 -5.60 26.08
N TYR A 328 -17.51 -4.80 25.08
CA TYR A 328 -18.36 -3.63 25.20
C TYR A 328 -19.62 -3.80 24.33
N ILE A 329 -20.81 -3.65 24.92
CA ILE A 329 -22.07 -3.70 24.16
C ILE A 329 -22.65 -2.29 24.06
N ASP A 330 -22.92 -1.84 22.84
CA ASP A 330 -23.52 -0.52 22.61
C ASP A 330 -24.92 -0.44 23.22
N LYS A 331 -25.26 0.75 23.71
CA LYS A 331 -26.51 0.99 24.43
C LYS A 331 -27.75 0.77 23.56
N GLU A 332 -27.64 0.90 22.23
CA GLU A 332 -28.77 0.75 21.28
C GLU A 332 -28.98 -0.69 20.80
N VAL A 333 -28.13 -1.64 21.23
CA VAL A 333 -28.33 -3.08 20.92
C VAL A 333 -29.57 -3.57 21.66
N ASN A 334 -30.65 -3.84 20.90
CA ASN A 334 -31.99 -4.03 21.45
C ASN A 334 -32.72 -5.33 21.03
N THR A 335 -32.12 -6.12 20.14
CA THR A 335 -32.68 -7.38 19.62
C THR A 335 -32.08 -8.59 20.33
N GLY A 336 -32.95 -9.51 20.77
CA GLY A 336 -32.66 -10.93 21.06
C GLY A 336 -31.36 -11.26 21.82
N ASP A 337 -30.94 -12.52 21.73
CA ASP A 337 -29.57 -12.91 22.06
C ASP A 337 -28.68 -12.54 20.87
N LYS A 338 -27.65 -11.73 21.13
CA LYS A 338 -26.71 -11.28 20.09
C LYS A 338 -25.73 -12.37 19.67
N PHE A 339 -25.50 -13.39 20.50
CA PHE A 339 -24.52 -14.45 20.23
C PHE A 339 -25.16 -15.85 20.30
N PRO A 340 -26.15 -16.16 19.45
CA PRO A 340 -26.80 -17.48 19.46
C PRO A 340 -25.83 -18.65 19.20
N GLY A 341 -24.69 -18.42 18.54
CA GLY A 341 -23.61 -19.42 18.38
C GLY A 341 -22.76 -19.64 19.63
N GLY A 342 -22.84 -18.71 20.60
CA GLY A 342 -22.06 -18.68 21.82
C GLY A 342 -20.94 -17.63 21.78
N ILE A 343 -20.68 -17.00 22.93
CA ILE A 343 -19.55 -16.10 23.14
C ILE A 343 -18.71 -16.57 24.33
N THR A 344 -17.39 -16.63 24.15
CA THR A 344 -16.42 -16.91 25.22
C THR A 344 -15.54 -15.69 25.43
N ILE A 345 -15.50 -15.19 26.66
CA ILE A 345 -14.83 -13.93 27.01
C ILE A 345 -13.75 -14.22 28.03
N GLY A 346 -12.57 -13.62 27.87
CA GLY A 346 -11.46 -13.64 28.82
C GLY A 346 -11.49 -12.47 29.82
N GLY A 347 -11.92 -11.28 29.39
CA GLY A 347 -12.00 -10.06 30.19
C GLY A 347 -13.36 -9.77 30.85
N ASN A 348 -13.67 -8.49 31.07
CA ASN A 348 -14.94 -8.02 31.62
C ASN A 348 -15.95 -7.68 30.52
N VAL A 349 -17.23 -7.58 30.87
CA VAL A 349 -18.30 -7.10 29.97
C VAL A 349 -18.82 -5.76 30.45
N TYR A 350 -18.82 -4.74 29.60
CA TYR A 350 -19.27 -3.38 29.92
C TYR A 350 -20.64 -3.09 29.31
N LEU A 351 -21.61 -2.77 30.18
CA LEU A 351 -23.00 -2.47 29.80
C LEU A 351 -23.44 -1.08 30.29
N CYS A 352 -24.21 -0.37 29.47
CA CYS A 352 -24.75 0.95 29.86
C CYS A 352 -26.01 0.79 30.70
N SER A 353 -25.92 1.04 32.01
CA SER A 353 -27.05 1.06 32.94
C SER A 353 -28.10 2.14 32.63
N GLY A 354 -27.73 3.16 31.84
CA GLY A 354 -28.63 4.18 31.31
C GLY A 354 -29.45 3.73 30.09
N SER A 355 -29.19 2.54 29.53
CA SER A 355 -29.94 2.00 28.38
C SER A 355 -31.28 1.41 28.81
N SER A 356 -32.32 1.62 27.99
CA SER A 356 -33.61 0.91 28.12
C SER A 356 -33.49 -0.60 27.92
N TYR A 357 -32.39 -1.06 27.32
CA TYR A 357 -32.13 -2.46 26.99
C TYR A 357 -31.19 -3.15 27.98
N PHE A 358 -30.70 -2.44 28.99
CA PHE A 358 -29.73 -2.94 29.97
C PHE A 358 -30.13 -4.29 30.61
N GLY A 359 -31.40 -4.42 31.03
CA GLY A 359 -31.91 -5.65 31.63
C GLY A 359 -31.92 -6.85 30.67
N ALA A 360 -32.29 -6.60 29.41
CA ALA A 360 -32.24 -7.62 28.36
C ALA A 360 -30.79 -8.01 28.04
N GLN A 361 -29.90 -7.02 27.86
CA GLN A 361 -28.46 -7.20 27.63
C GLN A 361 -27.80 -8.04 28.72
N THR A 362 -28.08 -7.70 29.98
CA THR A 362 -27.59 -8.44 31.14
C THR A 362 -28.06 -9.88 31.15
N THR A 363 -29.33 -10.12 30.78
CA THR A 363 -29.92 -11.46 30.81
C THR A 363 -29.26 -12.41 29.82
N TRP A 364 -29.05 -11.99 28.57
CA TRP A 364 -28.45 -12.88 27.58
C TRP A 364 -26.93 -13.01 27.72
N ILE A 365 -26.21 -11.99 28.23
CA ILE A 365 -24.78 -12.15 28.57
C ILE A 365 -24.61 -13.26 29.63
N LYS A 366 -25.48 -13.28 30.65
CA LYS A 366 -25.45 -14.32 31.68
C LYS A 366 -25.78 -15.70 31.15
N SER A 367 -26.65 -15.82 30.13
CA SER A 367 -26.95 -17.13 29.53
C SER A 367 -25.75 -17.77 28.82
N HIS A 368 -24.71 -16.99 28.49
CA HIS A 368 -23.44 -17.48 27.95
C HIS A 368 -22.40 -17.81 29.02
N GLY A 369 -22.81 -17.91 30.30
CA GLY A 369 -21.93 -18.33 31.40
C GLY A 369 -21.02 -17.22 31.94
N ILE A 370 -21.37 -15.95 31.71
CA ILE A 370 -20.65 -14.80 32.28
C ILE A 370 -21.24 -14.44 33.65
N ASP A 371 -20.41 -14.53 34.69
CA ASP A 371 -20.78 -14.23 36.07
C ASP A 371 -20.96 -12.72 36.32
N ASP A 372 -21.83 -12.39 37.27
CA ASP A 372 -22.14 -11.01 37.71
C ASP A 372 -20.91 -10.19 38.08
N SER A 373 -19.86 -10.82 38.59
CA SER A 373 -18.61 -10.13 38.99
C SER A 373 -17.85 -9.52 37.80
N ARG A 374 -18.04 -10.09 36.60
CA ARG A 374 -17.40 -9.69 35.35
C ARG A 374 -18.24 -8.71 34.54
N ILE A 375 -19.51 -8.51 34.91
CA ILE A 375 -20.39 -7.52 34.29
C ILE A 375 -20.20 -6.18 34.99
N LYS A 376 -19.68 -5.20 34.26
CA LYS A 376 -19.35 -3.85 34.72
C LYS A 376 -20.32 -2.85 34.11
N ASN A 377 -20.89 -1.98 34.95
CA ASN A 377 -21.94 -1.06 34.52
C ASN A 377 -21.43 0.37 34.54
N TYR A 378 -21.69 1.12 33.48
CA TYR A 378 -21.48 2.57 33.42
C TYR A 378 -22.83 3.29 33.17
N SER A 379 -22.95 4.57 33.54
CA SER A 379 -24.22 5.31 33.47
C SER A 379 -24.26 6.39 32.39
N ASP A 380 -23.13 6.73 31.76
CA ASP A 380 -23.06 7.77 30.74
C ASP A 380 -23.67 7.29 29.41
N ALA A 381 -24.91 7.70 29.16
CA ALA A 381 -25.66 7.37 27.96
C ALA A 381 -25.18 8.13 26.70
N SER A 382 -24.20 9.05 26.81
CA SER A 382 -23.59 9.71 25.64
C SER A 382 -22.57 8.85 24.92
N ILE A 383 -22.01 7.83 25.59
CA ILE A 383 -21.01 6.93 25.03
C ILE A 383 -21.67 6.03 23.98
N ARG A 384 -21.04 5.94 22.80
CA ARG A 384 -21.40 5.05 21.69
C ARG A 384 -20.18 4.28 21.23
N PHE A 385 -20.39 3.05 20.80
CA PHE A 385 -19.36 2.21 20.17
C PHE A 385 -19.64 1.97 18.68
N GLU A 386 -20.54 2.75 18.08
CA GLU A 386 -20.95 2.64 16.69
C GLU A 386 -19.90 3.24 15.75
N ALA A 387 -19.29 2.40 14.91
CA ALA A 387 -18.50 2.85 13.77
C ALA A 387 -19.42 3.22 12.61
N LYS A 388 -19.29 4.45 12.10
CA LYS A 388 -20.10 4.95 10.99
C LYS A 388 -19.47 4.61 9.65
N ASN A 389 -20.31 4.61 8.61
CA ASN A 389 -19.83 4.38 7.25
C ASN A 389 -18.96 5.56 6.75
N GLY A 390 -17.83 5.27 6.11
CA GLY A 390 -16.88 6.28 5.61
C GLY A 390 -15.91 6.83 6.66
N GLU A 391 -15.82 6.21 7.84
CA GLU A 391 -14.90 6.59 8.91
C GLU A 391 -13.46 6.13 8.65
N ASN A 392 -12.48 6.92 9.10
CA ASN A 392 -11.04 6.68 8.98
C ASN A 392 -10.40 6.39 10.35
N ASP A 393 -9.06 6.26 10.40
CA ASP A 393 -8.31 5.99 11.64
C ASP A 393 -8.62 6.97 12.80
N SER A 394 -8.96 8.22 12.51
CA SER A 394 -9.32 9.20 13.54
C SER A 394 -10.63 8.85 14.26
N ALA A 395 -11.58 8.22 13.56
CA ALA A 395 -12.81 7.74 14.16
C ALA A 395 -12.58 6.53 15.06
N TYR A 396 -11.63 5.66 14.73
CA TYR A 396 -11.22 4.56 15.61
C TYR A 396 -10.67 5.07 16.94
N ASN A 397 -9.78 6.07 16.91
CA ASN A 397 -9.24 6.67 18.15
C ASN A 397 -10.36 7.22 19.06
N ALA A 398 -11.43 7.76 18.47
CA ALA A 398 -12.61 8.19 19.23
C ALA A 398 -13.40 7.02 19.83
N LEU A 399 -13.55 5.91 19.10
CA LEU A 399 -14.20 4.69 19.59
C LEU A 399 -13.40 4.04 20.73
N ARG A 400 -12.08 3.95 20.59
CA ARG A 400 -11.19 3.46 21.65
C ARG A 400 -11.27 4.32 22.90
N ALA A 401 -11.24 5.65 22.75
CA ALA A 401 -11.42 6.58 23.87
C ALA A 401 -12.78 6.39 24.58
N ASN A 402 -13.84 6.08 23.84
CA ASN A 402 -15.15 5.75 24.41
C ASN A 402 -15.12 4.45 25.22
N MET A 403 -14.44 3.41 24.74
CA MET A 403 -14.25 2.14 25.47
C MET A 403 -13.49 2.39 26.78
N ASP A 404 -12.37 3.12 26.73
CA ASP A 404 -11.57 3.45 27.92
C ASP A 404 -12.35 4.32 28.92
N LYS A 405 -13.16 5.26 28.42
CA LYS A 405 -14.05 6.07 29.26
C LYS A 405 -15.12 5.20 29.94
N ALA A 406 -15.76 4.28 29.20
CA ALA A 406 -16.74 3.36 29.77
C ALA A 406 -16.12 2.47 30.86
N ARG A 407 -14.93 1.93 30.60
CA ARG A 407 -14.13 1.14 31.55
C ARG A 407 -13.84 1.92 32.83
N SER A 408 -13.33 3.15 32.68
CA SER A 408 -13.02 4.04 33.81
C SER A 408 -14.26 4.36 34.65
N LEU A 409 -15.38 4.71 34.01
CA LEU A 409 -16.63 5.04 34.70
C LEU A 409 -17.23 3.85 35.46
N ALA A 410 -17.02 2.63 34.96
CA ALA A 410 -17.47 1.43 35.63
C ALA A 410 -16.53 0.98 36.77
N GLY A 411 -15.43 1.70 37.01
CA GLY A 411 -14.39 1.32 37.97
C GLY A 411 -13.69 0.02 37.60
N GLY A 412 -13.71 -0.35 36.31
CA GLY A 412 -13.09 -1.56 35.80
C GLY A 412 -11.60 -1.35 35.54
N THR A 413 -10.82 -2.42 35.69
CA THR A 413 -9.46 -2.51 35.15
C THR A 413 -9.52 -3.39 33.89
N SER A 414 -8.58 -3.17 32.97
CA SER A 414 -8.41 -4.08 31.82
C SER A 414 -8.25 -5.51 32.34
N ALA A 415 -9.06 -6.43 31.80
CA ALA A 415 -8.94 -7.85 32.11
C ALA A 415 -8.66 -8.63 30.82
N TYR A 416 -7.83 -9.65 30.95
CA TYR A 416 -7.40 -10.47 29.83
C TYR A 416 -7.20 -11.90 30.32
N ASN A 417 -7.83 -12.85 29.64
CA ASN A 417 -7.52 -14.27 29.80
C ASN A 417 -7.55 -14.93 28.41
N TYR A 418 -6.58 -15.79 28.15
CA TYR A 418 -6.51 -16.47 26.86
C TYR A 418 -7.60 -17.54 26.76
N VAL A 419 -8.59 -17.28 25.92
CA VAL A 419 -9.74 -18.16 25.63
C VAL A 419 -9.80 -18.58 24.16
N TRP A 420 -8.96 -17.98 23.31
CA TRP A 420 -8.78 -18.37 21.92
C TRP A 420 -8.32 -19.85 21.84
N PRO A 421 -9.02 -20.71 21.07
CA PRO A 421 -8.67 -22.12 20.91
C PRO A 421 -7.25 -22.39 20.36
N SER A 422 -6.72 -23.58 20.62
CA SER A 422 -5.49 -24.07 19.97
C SER A 422 -5.76 -24.46 18.51
N ASP A 423 -4.70 -24.62 17.72
CA ASP A 423 -4.81 -25.06 16.32
C ASP A 423 -5.65 -26.34 16.16
N SER A 424 -6.53 -26.32 15.16
CA SER A 424 -7.27 -27.50 14.72
C SER A 424 -7.55 -27.41 13.21
N TYR A 425 -8.19 -28.42 12.64
CA TYR A 425 -8.65 -28.34 11.25
C TYR A 425 -9.71 -27.25 11.02
N LEU A 426 -10.32 -26.72 12.10
CA LEU A 426 -11.37 -25.70 12.07
C LEU A 426 -10.89 -24.31 12.50
N CYS A 427 -9.71 -24.16 13.11
CA CYS A 427 -9.28 -22.88 13.67
C CYS A 427 -7.75 -22.73 13.71
N GLU A 428 -7.27 -21.51 13.51
CA GLU A 428 -5.85 -21.15 13.68
C GLU A 428 -5.58 -20.61 15.09
N SER A 429 -4.45 -21.01 15.69
CA SER A 429 -3.96 -20.41 16.93
C SER A 429 -3.43 -19.01 16.69
N LEU A 430 -3.42 -18.17 17.72
CA LEU A 430 -2.85 -16.83 17.65
C LEU A 430 -1.40 -16.81 17.15
N THR A 431 -0.59 -17.81 17.54
CA THR A 431 0.79 -17.94 17.09
C THR A 431 0.87 -18.19 15.59
N ASN A 432 0.04 -19.09 15.06
CA ASN A 432 0.00 -19.37 13.63
C ASN A 432 -0.56 -18.20 12.82
N VAL A 433 -1.57 -17.50 13.34
CA VAL A 433 -2.08 -16.27 12.72
C VAL A 433 -0.96 -15.23 12.59
N LYS A 434 -0.23 -14.94 13.67
CA LYS A 434 0.92 -14.02 13.65
C LYS A 434 1.99 -14.48 12.68
N ALA A 435 2.33 -15.78 12.69
CA ALA A 435 3.32 -16.35 11.78
C ALA A 435 2.89 -16.25 10.30
N LYS A 436 1.61 -16.46 9.99
CA LYS A 436 1.07 -16.39 8.63
C LYS A 436 0.97 -14.96 8.12
N ILE A 437 0.48 -14.03 8.95
CA ILE A 437 0.56 -12.58 8.68
C ILE A 437 2.00 -12.22 8.34
N ASN A 438 2.92 -12.74 9.14
CA ASN A 438 4.32 -12.46 8.95
C ASN A 438 4.86 -13.02 7.62
N GLU A 439 4.68 -14.30 7.37
CA GLU A 439 5.04 -14.97 6.12
C GLU A 439 4.54 -14.22 4.88
N LYS A 440 3.28 -13.75 4.90
CA LYS A 440 2.63 -13.10 3.76
C LYS A 440 3.12 -11.68 3.51
N ILE A 441 3.30 -10.89 4.58
CA ILE A 441 3.66 -9.46 4.48
C ILE A 441 5.16 -9.24 4.27
N GLY A 442 6.01 -10.26 4.45
CA GLY A 442 7.47 -10.12 4.49
C GLY A 442 8.08 -9.11 3.50
N ASN A 443 9.12 -8.41 3.94
CA ASN A 443 9.75 -7.27 3.26
C ASN A 443 10.14 -7.62 1.81
N PRO A 444 9.46 -7.09 0.79
CA PRO A 444 9.87 -7.27 -0.58
C PRO A 444 11.09 -6.39 -0.89
N GLU A 445 12.19 -7.01 -1.30
CA GLU A 445 13.33 -6.30 -1.86
C GLU A 445 13.12 -6.13 -3.37
N TYR A 446 12.85 -4.90 -3.82
CA TYR A 446 12.67 -4.60 -5.24
C TYR A 446 14.01 -4.29 -5.92
N THR A 447 14.30 -4.99 -7.02
CA THR A 447 15.59 -4.92 -7.71
C THR A 447 15.76 -3.67 -8.58
N ASN A 448 16.94 -3.07 -8.58
CA ASN A 448 17.22 -1.93 -9.45
C ASN A 448 17.49 -2.38 -10.92
N TRP A 449 16.49 -2.25 -11.81
CA TRP A 449 16.62 -2.55 -13.25
C TRP A 449 17.34 -1.43 -14.05
N ASN A 450 18.49 -0.92 -13.59
CA ASN A 450 19.15 0.23 -14.22
C ASN A 450 19.85 -0.07 -15.56
N MET A 451 19.02 -0.05 -16.61
CA MET A 451 19.41 -0.26 -18.01
C MET A 451 19.92 0.98 -18.72
N THR A 452 19.77 2.18 -18.16
CA THR A 452 20.05 3.44 -18.88
C THR A 452 21.49 3.51 -19.39
N LYS A 453 22.45 2.91 -18.66
CA LYS A 453 23.87 2.81 -19.05
C LYS A 453 24.10 1.99 -20.34
N LYS A 454 23.15 1.15 -20.78
CA LYS A 454 23.25 0.43 -22.06
C LYS A 454 22.99 1.33 -23.26
N PHE A 455 22.27 2.43 -23.05
CA PHE A 455 21.80 3.33 -24.11
C PHE A 455 22.52 4.67 -24.14
N ILE A 456 23.09 5.10 -23.01
CA ILE A 456 23.78 6.38 -22.86
C ILE A 456 25.26 6.13 -22.54
N ASN A 457 26.14 6.79 -23.28
CA ASN A 457 27.58 6.81 -23.01
C ASN A 457 27.89 7.70 -21.79
N ASP A 458 29.11 7.59 -21.23
CA ASP A 458 29.52 8.38 -20.06
C ASP A 458 29.48 9.91 -20.30
N ASP A 459 29.51 10.35 -21.57
CA ASP A 459 29.41 11.76 -21.98
C ASP A 459 27.95 12.25 -22.16
N GLY A 460 26.96 11.40 -21.90
CA GLY A 460 25.53 11.69 -22.05
C GLY A 460 24.98 11.53 -23.47
N THR A 461 25.81 11.12 -24.45
CA THR A 461 25.35 10.85 -25.82
C THR A 461 24.69 9.48 -25.95
N TYR A 462 23.80 9.34 -26.93
CA TYR A 462 23.19 8.04 -27.23
C TYR A 462 24.17 7.10 -27.90
N LYS A 463 24.22 5.85 -27.41
CA LYS A 463 25.03 4.77 -27.98
C LYS A 463 24.50 4.25 -29.32
N TYR A 464 23.20 4.43 -29.56
CA TYR A 464 22.51 4.01 -30.77
C TYR A 464 21.81 5.21 -31.42
N ASP A 465 21.71 5.24 -32.74
CA ASP A 465 21.04 6.34 -33.43
C ASP A 465 19.52 6.30 -33.18
N PRO A 466 18.92 7.38 -32.65
CA PRO A 466 17.48 7.44 -32.43
C PRO A 466 16.67 7.15 -33.69
N ILE A 467 15.57 6.42 -33.53
CA ILE A 467 14.59 6.18 -34.57
C ILE A 467 13.59 7.32 -34.57
N ASN A 468 13.56 8.08 -35.66
CA ASN A 468 12.54 9.08 -35.94
C ASN A 468 11.67 8.57 -37.09
N TYR A 469 10.37 8.86 -37.05
CA TYR A 469 9.44 8.47 -38.11
C TYR A 469 8.25 9.43 -38.26
N ASN A 470 7.97 9.84 -39.49
CA ASN A 470 6.78 10.62 -39.84
C ASN A 470 5.70 9.76 -40.51
N PHE A 471 4.68 9.38 -39.75
CA PHE A 471 3.51 8.68 -40.27
C PHE A 471 2.69 9.54 -41.24
N GLY A 472 2.08 8.88 -42.22
CA GLY A 472 1.32 9.50 -43.32
C GLY A 472 2.18 10.21 -44.36
N ASN A 473 3.41 10.62 -44.01
CA ASN A 473 4.33 11.29 -44.92
C ASN A 473 5.80 11.00 -44.58
N PRO A 474 6.24 9.73 -44.62
CA PRO A 474 7.63 9.39 -44.35
C PRO A 474 8.53 9.88 -45.50
N SER A 475 9.66 10.46 -45.15
CA SER A 475 10.70 10.83 -46.10
C SER A 475 11.29 9.60 -46.79
N ALA A 476 11.86 9.80 -47.98
CA ALA A 476 12.54 8.72 -48.71
C ALA A 476 13.67 8.08 -47.88
N SER A 477 14.42 8.88 -47.11
CA SER A 477 15.46 8.39 -46.21
C SER A 477 14.92 7.55 -45.05
N GLU A 478 13.73 7.87 -44.53
CA GLU A 478 13.07 7.04 -43.51
C GLU A 478 12.66 5.70 -44.12
N LEU A 479 11.97 5.70 -45.25
CA LEU A 479 11.57 4.45 -45.93
C LEU A 479 12.78 3.59 -46.31
N GLU A 480 13.89 4.20 -46.74
CA GLU A 480 15.13 3.48 -47.05
C GLU A 480 15.75 2.84 -45.79
N ARG A 481 15.81 3.57 -44.67
CA ARG A 481 16.27 3.04 -43.37
C ARG A 481 15.45 1.82 -42.94
N PHE A 482 14.16 1.77 -43.27
CA PHE A 482 13.25 0.65 -42.95
C PHE A 482 12.96 -0.29 -44.12
N ALA A 483 13.68 -0.19 -45.24
CA ALA A 483 13.46 -1.05 -46.41
C ALA A 483 13.54 -2.54 -46.04
N GLY A 484 12.62 -3.34 -46.57
CA GLY A 484 12.53 -4.79 -46.32
C GLY A 484 11.82 -5.20 -45.03
N THR A 485 11.52 -4.27 -44.11
CA THR A 485 10.85 -4.59 -42.83
C THR A 485 9.32 -4.74 -42.96
N GLY A 486 8.73 -4.19 -44.02
CA GLY A 486 7.27 -4.02 -44.16
C GLY A 486 6.74 -2.65 -43.69
N SER A 487 7.64 -1.78 -43.20
CA SER A 487 7.28 -0.40 -42.84
C SER A 487 6.72 0.38 -44.03
N ASN A 488 5.71 1.21 -43.77
CA ASN A 488 4.99 2.04 -44.73
C ASN A 488 4.42 3.29 -44.04
N GLU A 489 3.67 4.11 -44.76
CA GLU A 489 3.08 5.36 -44.23
C GLU A 489 2.22 5.17 -42.95
N ASN A 490 1.62 4.00 -42.75
CA ASN A 490 0.72 3.72 -41.63
C ASN A 490 1.37 2.84 -40.53
N GLN A 491 2.49 2.19 -40.83
CA GLN A 491 3.12 1.20 -39.95
C GLN A 491 4.63 1.34 -39.94
N LEU A 492 5.21 1.41 -38.74
CA LEU A 492 6.65 1.32 -38.52
C LEU A 492 6.98 -0.07 -37.97
N ILE A 493 7.85 -0.84 -38.63
CA ILE A 493 8.36 -2.12 -38.14
C ILE A 493 9.82 -1.97 -37.74
N VAL A 494 10.08 -2.09 -36.45
CA VAL A 494 11.42 -2.13 -35.85
C VAL A 494 11.79 -3.58 -35.60
N SER A 495 12.52 -4.21 -36.51
CA SER A 495 12.90 -5.62 -36.39
C SER A 495 14.24 -5.82 -35.65
N ALA A 496 14.29 -6.83 -34.79
CA ALA A 496 15.52 -7.28 -34.14
C ALA A 496 16.57 -7.74 -35.16
N GLU A 497 16.14 -8.30 -36.29
CA GLU A 497 17.02 -8.63 -37.42
C GLU A 497 17.79 -7.41 -37.92
N LYS A 498 17.12 -6.26 -38.07
CA LYS A 498 17.72 -5.06 -38.67
C LYS A 498 18.39 -4.15 -37.65
N PHE A 499 17.80 -4.00 -36.47
CA PHE A 499 18.22 -3.03 -35.45
C PHE A 499 18.89 -3.68 -34.22
N GLY A 500 18.88 -5.01 -34.13
CA GLY A 500 19.39 -5.73 -32.97
C GLY A 500 18.49 -5.61 -31.74
N SER A 501 19.08 -5.84 -30.56
CA SER A 501 18.34 -5.87 -29.28
C SER A 501 18.17 -4.52 -28.61
N TYR A 502 18.89 -3.48 -29.02
CA TYR A 502 18.91 -2.21 -28.31
C TYR A 502 18.52 -1.10 -29.27
N VAL A 503 17.42 -0.42 -28.94
CA VAL A 503 16.82 0.61 -29.78
C VAL A 503 16.55 1.86 -28.96
N ILE A 504 16.72 3.03 -29.56
CA ILE A 504 16.37 4.32 -28.96
C ILE A 504 15.25 4.94 -29.81
N MET A 505 14.11 5.25 -29.20
CA MET A 505 12.99 5.90 -29.89
C MET A 505 13.11 7.41 -29.78
N GLY A 506 13.04 8.11 -30.91
CA GLY A 506 13.13 9.57 -30.97
C GLY A 506 11.79 10.24 -31.25
N ASP A 507 11.80 11.14 -32.25
CA ASP A 507 10.66 11.91 -32.70
C ASP A 507 9.73 11.05 -33.57
N MET A 508 8.48 10.92 -33.14
CA MET A 508 7.45 10.16 -33.83
C MET A 508 6.26 11.09 -34.10
N ARG A 509 5.94 11.33 -35.37
CA ARG A 509 4.94 12.34 -35.75
C ARG A 509 3.87 11.77 -36.65
N ILE A 510 2.65 12.24 -36.45
CA ILE A 510 1.54 12.10 -37.39
C ILE A 510 1.26 13.52 -37.85
N THR A 511 1.43 13.80 -39.15
CA THR A 511 1.38 15.19 -39.67
C THR A 511 0.30 15.42 -40.72
N ALA A 512 -0.48 14.40 -41.08
CA ALA A 512 -1.53 14.47 -42.08
C ALA A 512 -2.72 13.56 -41.73
N GLU A 513 -3.91 13.95 -42.19
CA GLU A 513 -5.12 13.12 -42.12
C GLU A 513 -5.02 11.87 -43.03
N PRO A 514 -5.69 10.75 -42.68
CA PRO A 514 -6.57 10.58 -41.52
C PRO A 514 -5.80 10.22 -40.25
N TRP A 515 -6.18 10.82 -39.12
CA TRP A 515 -5.54 10.63 -37.82
C TRP A 515 -5.68 9.22 -37.22
N ASN A 516 -6.12 8.19 -37.95
CA ASN A 516 -6.45 6.88 -37.39
C ASN A 516 -5.64 5.74 -38.02
N GLY A 517 -5.24 4.77 -37.19
CA GLY A 517 -4.78 3.47 -37.65
C GLY A 517 -3.28 3.31 -37.77
N TYR A 518 -2.50 4.10 -37.03
CA TYR A 518 -1.05 4.03 -37.03
C TYR A 518 -0.54 3.01 -36.03
N ASN A 519 0.52 2.29 -36.37
CA ASN A 519 1.15 1.38 -35.43
C ASN A 519 2.67 1.32 -35.54
N ILE A 520 3.29 0.98 -34.41
CA ILE A 520 4.69 0.59 -34.32
C ILE A 520 4.70 -0.89 -33.95
N VAL A 521 5.45 -1.71 -34.68
CA VAL A 521 5.62 -3.14 -34.44
C VAL A 521 7.09 -3.41 -34.11
N PHE A 522 7.35 -3.90 -32.91
CA PHE A 522 8.64 -4.45 -32.52
C PHE A 522 8.64 -5.94 -32.88
N ASP A 523 9.33 -6.28 -33.97
CA ASP A 523 9.43 -7.65 -34.45
C ASP A 523 10.69 -8.31 -33.88
N THR A 524 10.47 -9.25 -32.97
CA THR A 524 11.54 -9.95 -32.26
C THR A 524 12.08 -11.16 -33.03
N THR A 525 11.46 -11.51 -34.15
CA THR A 525 11.81 -12.68 -34.95
C THR A 525 13.10 -12.45 -35.73
N MET A 526 14.01 -13.42 -35.69
CA MET A 526 15.27 -13.47 -36.45
C MET A 526 15.12 -14.38 -37.69
N PRO A 527 16.01 -14.26 -38.71
CA PRO A 527 15.92 -15.06 -39.95
C PRO A 527 16.00 -16.57 -39.78
N ASP A 528 16.62 -17.03 -38.70
CA ASP A 528 16.74 -18.44 -38.33
C ASP A 528 15.49 -18.99 -37.64
N GLY A 529 14.46 -18.15 -37.46
CA GLY A 529 13.21 -18.50 -36.77
C GLY A 529 13.31 -18.43 -35.25
N ASN A 530 14.48 -18.06 -34.70
CA ASN A 530 14.61 -17.76 -33.28
C ASN A 530 14.09 -16.35 -33.00
N ASP A 531 13.81 -16.05 -31.74
CA ASP A 531 13.33 -14.76 -31.32
C ASP A 531 14.31 -14.13 -30.31
N LYS A 532 14.45 -12.81 -30.37
CA LYS A 532 15.38 -12.07 -29.53
C LYS A 532 14.66 -10.98 -28.74
N ASP A 533 14.96 -10.89 -27.46
CA ASP A 533 14.41 -9.81 -26.64
C ASP A 533 14.96 -8.45 -27.11
N MET A 534 14.08 -7.44 -27.08
CA MET A 534 14.37 -6.07 -27.47
C MET A 534 14.21 -5.13 -26.28
N TYR A 535 15.18 -4.25 -26.11
CA TYR A 535 15.24 -3.21 -25.10
C TYR A 535 15.14 -1.86 -25.82
N VAL A 536 14.12 -1.09 -25.46
CA VAL A 536 13.71 0.12 -26.18
C VAL A 536 13.78 1.30 -25.23
N TYR A 537 14.78 2.15 -25.39
CA TYR A 537 14.93 3.34 -24.56
C TYR A 537 14.03 4.48 -25.04
N LEU A 538 13.34 5.11 -24.08
CA LEU A 538 12.37 6.18 -24.27
C LEU A 538 12.91 7.49 -23.66
N PRO A 539 13.71 8.26 -24.43
CA PRO A 539 14.18 9.58 -24.01
C PRO A 539 13.07 10.64 -24.01
N ALA A 540 13.34 11.82 -23.48
CA ALA A 540 12.44 12.96 -23.64
C ALA A 540 12.25 13.32 -25.13
N ASN A 541 11.02 13.32 -25.61
CA ASN A 541 10.66 13.79 -26.96
C ASN A 541 9.57 14.89 -26.94
N CYS A 542 9.10 15.28 -25.76
CA CYS A 542 8.18 16.39 -25.54
C CYS A 542 8.42 17.06 -24.17
N TYR A 543 7.79 18.21 -23.98
CA TYR A 543 7.68 18.94 -22.72
C TYR A 543 6.21 18.96 -22.31
N MET A 544 5.92 18.59 -21.07
CA MET A 544 4.57 18.49 -20.53
C MET A 544 4.39 19.46 -19.36
N GLN A 545 3.27 20.17 -19.36
CA GLN A 545 2.77 20.90 -18.20
C GLN A 545 1.42 20.31 -17.80
N GLU A 546 1.38 19.69 -16.62
CA GLU A 546 0.12 19.30 -15.98
C GLU A 546 -0.51 20.51 -15.30
N THR A 547 -1.81 20.67 -15.51
CA THR A 547 -2.65 21.59 -14.75
C THR A 547 -3.56 20.75 -13.88
N PRO A 548 -3.47 20.87 -12.54
CA PRO A 548 -4.28 20.10 -11.63
C PRO A 548 -5.77 20.23 -11.93
N PRO A 549 -6.57 19.22 -11.59
CA PRO A 549 -8.00 19.29 -11.75
C PRO A 549 -8.57 20.46 -10.93
N ALA A 550 -9.61 21.11 -11.47
CA ALA A 550 -10.25 22.24 -10.82
C ALA A 550 -10.98 21.85 -9.52
N ASN A 551 -11.36 20.56 -9.39
CA ASN A 551 -11.96 19.92 -8.23
C ASN A 551 -11.86 18.39 -8.37
N GLU A 552 -12.23 17.66 -7.30
CA GLU A 552 -12.22 16.19 -7.19
C GLU A 552 -13.03 15.42 -8.26
N TRP A 553 -13.84 16.11 -9.07
CA TRP A 553 -14.69 15.52 -10.13
C TRP A 553 -14.21 15.83 -11.55
N SER A 554 -13.10 16.56 -11.69
CA SER A 554 -12.54 16.97 -12.98
C SER A 554 -11.21 16.27 -13.25
N ALA A 555 -10.89 16.02 -14.51
CA ALA A 555 -9.61 15.47 -14.91
C ALA A 555 -8.51 16.55 -14.91
N PRO A 556 -7.24 16.20 -14.64
CA PRO A 556 -6.13 17.09 -14.96
C PRO A 556 -6.09 17.38 -16.46
N THR A 557 -5.56 18.55 -16.83
CA THR A 557 -5.35 18.93 -18.24
C THR A 557 -3.88 19.06 -18.54
N TYR A 558 -3.49 18.68 -19.74
CA TYR A 558 -2.07 18.59 -20.13
C TYR A 558 -1.79 19.49 -21.33
N LYS A 559 -0.70 20.25 -21.23
CA LYS A 559 -0.18 21.07 -22.33
C LYS A 559 1.17 20.54 -22.78
N PHE A 560 1.32 20.37 -24.09
CA PHE A 560 2.53 19.80 -24.70
C PHE A 560 3.29 20.83 -25.54
N SER A 561 4.60 20.67 -25.62
CA SER A 561 5.51 21.43 -26.51
C SER A 561 6.70 20.56 -26.91
N ASN A 562 7.36 20.90 -28.01
CA ASN A 562 8.65 20.33 -28.39
C ASN A 562 9.73 21.42 -28.59
N LYS A 563 9.44 22.66 -28.17
CA LYS A 563 10.36 23.79 -28.32
C LYS A 563 11.50 23.72 -27.32
N SER A 564 12.73 23.87 -27.79
CA SER A 564 13.94 23.83 -26.95
C SER A 564 13.94 24.84 -25.78
N GLU A 565 13.24 25.96 -25.92
CA GLU A 565 13.07 26.99 -24.88
C GLU A 565 12.20 26.51 -23.70
N ASP A 566 11.36 25.49 -23.92
CA ASP A 566 10.51 24.87 -22.90
C ASP A 566 11.22 23.73 -22.15
N LYS A 567 12.52 23.46 -22.43
CA LYS A 567 13.34 22.41 -21.77
C LYS A 567 13.36 22.45 -20.25
N ASN A 568 13.12 23.60 -19.66
CA ASN A 568 13.09 23.77 -18.21
C ASN A 568 11.72 23.37 -17.59
N LYS A 569 10.78 22.90 -18.41
CA LYS A 569 9.42 22.45 -18.05
C LYS A 569 9.38 20.94 -18.30
N PHE A 570 8.88 20.17 -17.33
CA PHE A 570 8.96 18.70 -17.22
C PHE A 570 9.09 17.92 -18.54
N ASN A 571 10.06 17.00 -18.59
CA ASN A 571 10.33 16.17 -19.77
C ASN A 571 9.32 15.03 -19.89
N CYS A 572 8.84 14.75 -21.10
CA CYS A 572 7.96 13.62 -21.39
C CYS A 572 8.39 12.82 -22.62
N PHE A 573 7.92 11.57 -22.69
CA PHE A 573 7.91 10.77 -23.90
C PHE A 573 6.47 10.42 -24.28
N ARG A 574 6.12 10.61 -25.56
CA ARG A 574 4.86 10.16 -26.15
C ARG A 574 5.07 9.62 -27.56
N TRP A 575 4.27 8.62 -27.95
CA TRP A 575 4.39 7.95 -29.24
C TRP A 575 4.01 8.81 -30.46
N ASN A 576 3.18 9.84 -30.30
CA ASN A 576 2.97 10.86 -31.33
C ASN A 576 3.25 12.23 -30.71
N ASN A 577 4.41 12.85 -30.93
CA ASN A 577 4.80 14.10 -30.28
C ASN A 577 4.40 15.39 -31.04
N GLU A 578 3.24 15.38 -31.70
CA GLU A 578 2.73 16.55 -32.41
C GLU A 578 2.53 17.78 -31.48
N PRO A 579 3.08 18.98 -31.82
CA PRO A 579 3.14 20.14 -30.90
C PRO A 579 1.80 20.82 -30.61
N THR A 580 0.77 20.59 -31.45
CA THR A 580 -0.56 21.22 -31.35
C THR A 580 -1.49 20.51 -30.36
N GLY A 581 -1.08 19.34 -29.85
CA GLY A 581 -1.57 18.81 -28.58
C GLY A 581 -2.81 17.92 -28.61
N SER A 582 -3.49 17.69 -29.73
CA SER A 582 -4.67 16.81 -29.77
C SER A 582 -4.56 15.72 -30.84
N PHE A 583 -4.08 14.54 -30.44
CA PHE A 583 -4.25 13.33 -31.22
C PHE A 583 -5.41 12.53 -30.62
N ALA A 584 -6.55 12.53 -31.29
CA ALA A 584 -7.75 11.80 -30.88
C ALA A 584 -7.91 10.46 -31.64
N GLY A 585 -6.87 10.04 -32.35
CA GLY A 585 -6.92 8.89 -33.22
C GLY A 585 -6.51 7.58 -32.55
N TRP A 586 -6.75 6.46 -33.24
CA TRP A 586 -6.31 5.15 -32.79
C TRP A 586 -4.84 4.89 -33.12
N PHE A 587 -4.07 4.47 -32.12
CA PHE A 587 -2.65 4.14 -32.25
C PHE A 587 -2.31 2.83 -31.54
N SER A 588 -1.32 2.10 -32.05
CA SER A 588 -0.88 0.87 -31.39
C SER A 588 0.63 0.68 -31.35
N VAL A 589 1.10 0.12 -30.23
CA VAL A 589 2.47 -0.33 -30.03
C VAL A 589 2.44 -1.83 -29.82
N LEU A 590 2.94 -2.56 -30.80
CA LEU A 590 2.72 -3.99 -30.93
C LEU A 590 4.04 -4.73 -30.82
N THR A 591 4.00 -5.90 -30.20
CA THR A 591 5.09 -6.88 -30.29
C THR A 591 4.70 -8.00 -31.25
N LYS A 592 5.69 -8.53 -31.97
CA LYS A 592 5.55 -9.66 -32.87
C LYS A 592 6.73 -10.60 -32.69
N GLY A 593 6.48 -11.90 -32.85
CA GLY A 593 7.44 -12.94 -32.49
C GLY A 593 7.30 -13.27 -31.01
N LYS A 594 8.05 -14.26 -30.53
CA LYS A 594 7.90 -14.73 -29.15
C LYS A 594 8.66 -13.85 -28.13
N GLY A 595 9.50 -12.92 -28.62
CA GLY A 595 10.45 -12.11 -27.85
C GLY A 595 9.82 -11.12 -26.90
N SER A 596 10.48 -10.91 -25.76
CA SER A 596 10.09 -9.87 -24.82
C SER A 596 10.48 -8.51 -25.36
N VAL A 597 9.65 -7.49 -25.10
CA VAL A 597 10.00 -6.10 -25.41
C VAL A 597 9.95 -5.28 -24.12
N ILE A 598 11.08 -4.65 -23.79
CA ILE A 598 11.29 -3.91 -22.56
C ILE A 598 11.49 -2.44 -22.89
N PHE A 599 10.49 -1.62 -22.60
CA PHE A 599 10.53 -0.17 -22.71
C PHE A 599 11.19 0.43 -21.47
N VAL A 600 12.26 1.18 -21.65
CA VAL A 600 13.05 1.80 -20.58
C VAL A 600 12.79 3.29 -20.59
N VAL A 601 12.09 3.79 -19.57
CA VAL A 601 11.80 5.22 -19.43
C VAL A 601 13.06 5.95 -18.98
N GLY A 602 13.42 7.02 -19.68
CA GLY A 602 14.59 7.83 -19.35
C GLY A 602 14.50 8.51 -17.98
N ASP A 603 15.66 8.81 -17.40
CA ASP A 603 15.74 9.59 -16.15
C ASP A 603 15.08 10.96 -16.32
N GLY A 604 14.22 11.34 -15.37
CA GLY A 604 13.51 12.60 -15.38
C GLY A 604 12.42 12.70 -16.45
N VAL A 605 12.05 11.58 -17.09
CA VAL A 605 11.06 11.52 -18.18
C VAL A 605 9.76 10.91 -17.69
N THR A 606 8.65 11.58 -17.95
CA THR A 606 7.30 10.99 -17.84
C THR A 606 6.91 10.29 -19.14
N TYR A 607 6.75 8.97 -19.12
CA TYR A 607 6.03 8.25 -20.16
C TYR A 607 4.55 8.63 -20.10
N PHE A 608 4.05 9.26 -21.16
CA PHE A 608 2.67 9.72 -21.25
C PHE A 608 1.93 8.94 -22.34
N ALA A 609 1.02 8.05 -21.93
CA ALA A 609 0.16 7.34 -22.86
C ALA A 609 -0.86 8.32 -23.46
N GLN A 610 -0.84 8.48 -24.78
CA GLN A 610 -1.88 9.24 -25.49
C GLN A 610 -3.24 8.55 -25.41
N GLN A 611 -4.32 9.29 -25.68
CA GLN A 611 -5.68 8.73 -25.79
C GLN A 611 -5.75 7.65 -26.88
N ARG A 612 -6.58 6.61 -26.68
CA ARG A 612 -6.85 5.55 -27.67
C ARG A 612 -5.61 4.76 -28.09
N LEU A 613 -4.72 4.50 -27.13
CA LEU A 613 -3.52 3.69 -27.30
C LEU A 613 -3.80 2.22 -26.95
N PHE A 614 -3.44 1.31 -27.86
CA PHE A 614 -3.24 -0.10 -27.51
C PHE A 614 -1.75 -0.42 -27.41
N MET A 615 -1.34 -1.10 -26.35
CA MET A 615 -0.01 -1.71 -26.27
C MET A 615 -0.14 -3.19 -25.94
N GLY A 616 0.55 -4.06 -26.67
CA GLY A 616 0.50 -5.50 -26.41
C GLY A 616 0.99 -6.35 -27.58
N HIS A 617 0.87 -7.67 -27.46
CA HIS A 617 1.26 -8.57 -28.55
C HIS A 617 0.24 -8.55 -29.70
N TYR A 618 0.73 -8.63 -30.94
CA TYR A 618 -0.09 -8.55 -32.15
C TYR A 618 -1.19 -9.62 -32.20
N ASN A 619 -0.87 -10.86 -31.86
CA ASN A 619 -1.86 -11.94 -31.83
C ASN A 619 -2.81 -11.84 -30.62
N LEU A 620 -2.41 -11.17 -29.53
CA LEU A 620 -3.30 -10.91 -28.40
C LEU A 620 -4.35 -9.86 -28.76
N LEU A 621 -3.96 -8.82 -29.51
CA LEU A 621 -4.89 -7.85 -30.08
C LEU A 621 -5.95 -8.55 -30.95
N LYS A 622 -5.56 -9.52 -31.79
CA LYS A 622 -6.51 -10.28 -32.61
C LYS A 622 -7.51 -11.11 -31.80
N GLU A 623 -7.09 -11.68 -30.67
CA GLU A 623 -7.98 -12.51 -29.84
C GLU A 623 -8.95 -11.67 -29.01
N ILE A 624 -8.45 -10.63 -28.36
CA ILE A 624 -9.26 -9.80 -27.47
C ILE A 624 -10.14 -8.83 -28.25
N LEU A 625 -9.63 -8.38 -29.39
CA LEU A 625 -10.12 -7.25 -30.16
C LEU A 625 -10.11 -7.58 -31.68
N PRO A 626 -10.82 -8.64 -32.13
CA PRO A 626 -10.74 -9.16 -33.50
C PRO A 626 -11.19 -8.18 -34.58
N ASN A 627 -12.07 -7.24 -34.24
CA ASN A 627 -12.58 -6.21 -35.16
C ASN A 627 -11.73 -4.93 -35.14
N SER A 628 -10.65 -4.93 -34.38
CA SER A 628 -9.86 -3.73 -34.12
C SER A 628 -8.73 -3.54 -35.11
N ILE A 629 -8.39 -4.55 -35.92
CA ILE A 629 -7.38 -4.47 -36.99
C ILE A 629 -8.06 -4.70 -38.35
N SER A 630 -7.91 -3.75 -39.26
CA SER A 630 -8.37 -3.90 -40.66
C SER A 630 -7.38 -4.74 -41.50
N ALA A 631 -7.79 -5.13 -42.72
CA ALA A 631 -6.95 -5.91 -43.63
C ALA A 631 -5.65 -5.18 -44.06
N ASP A 632 -5.64 -3.84 -44.02
CA ASP A 632 -4.46 -2.99 -44.25
C ASP A 632 -3.68 -2.67 -42.97
N GLY A 633 -3.98 -3.36 -41.85
CA GLY A 633 -3.23 -3.26 -40.60
C GLY A 633 -3.58 -2.05 -39.72
N LYS A 634 -4.62 -1.30 -40.05
CA LYS A 634 -5.04 -0.13 -39.28
C LYS A 634 -5.81 -0.54 -38.04
N VAL A 635 -5.48 0.08 -36.92
CA VAL A 635 -6.25 -0.07 -35.69
C VAL A 635 -7.40 0.92 -35.66
N ALA A 636 -8.63 0.44 -35.49
CA ALA A 636 -9.84 1.25 -35.69
C ALA A 636 -10.70 1.45 -34.43
N ASN A 637 -10.57 0.58 -33.41
CA ASN A 637 -11.37 0.65 -32.18
C ASN A 637 -10.78 -0.28 -31.10
N THR A 638 -10.34 0.20 -29.93
CA THR A 638 -9.91 -0.69 -28.81
C THR A 638 -10.91 -0.73 -27.66
N ASP A 639 -12.11 -0.16 -27.88
CA ASP A 639 -13.13 0.06 -26.87
C ASP A 639 -13.89 -1.18 -26.42
N ASN A 640 -13.73 -2.29 -27.13
CA ASN A 640 -14.45 -3.53 -26.88
C ASN A 640 -13.70 -4.49 -25.93
N PHE A 641 -12.61 -4.03 -25.31
CA PHE A 641 -11.92 -4.80 -24.28
C PHE A 641 -12.88 -5.05 -23.11
N SER A 642 -13.05 -6.32 -22.73
CA SER A 642 -14.08 -6.72 -21.76
C SER A 642 -13.66 -7.96 -20.98
N GLN A 643 -14.29 -8.17 -19.82
CA GLN A 643 -14.08 -9.39 -19.02
C GLN A 643 -14.36 -10.66 -19.83
N SER A 644 -15.41 -10.69 -20.66
CA SER A 644 -15.73 -11.84 -21.52
C SER A 644 -14.62 -12.14 -22.53
N ALA A 645 -13.93 -11.12 -23.05
CA ALA A 645 -12.79 -11.32 -23.93
C ALA A 645 -11.60 -11.95 -23.18
N ILE A 646 -11.36 -11.54 -21.93
CA ILE A 646 -10.31 -12.11 -21.08
C ILE A 646 -10.64 -13.58 -20.70
N GLU A 647 -11.86 -13.87 -20.27
CA GLU A 647 -12.30 -15.22 -19.89
C GLU A 647 -12.26 -16.22 -21.06
N LYS A 648 -12.28 -15.74 -22.31
CA LYS A 648 -12.06 -16.58 -23.49
C LYS A 648 -10.62 -17.05 -23.62
N ILE A 649 -9.65 -16.25 -23.21
CA ILE A 649 -8.22 -16.52 -23.42
C ILE A 649 -7.47 -16.98 -22.15
N MET A 650 -7.98 -16.66 -20.96
CA MET A 650 -7.36 -17.00 -19.68
C MET A 650 -8.10 -18.15 -19.00
N ARG A 651 -7.40 -18.96 -18.21
CA ARG A 651 -7.97 -20.07 -17.41
C ARG A 651 -8.64 -19.58 -16.12
N THR A 652 -9.45 -18.53 -16.20
CA THR A 652 -10.01 -17.80 -15.04
C THR A 652 -10.86 -18.65 -14.10
N THR A 653 -11.30 -19.84 -14.49
CA THR A 653 -12.13 -20.77 -13.71
C THR A 653 -11.49 -22.14 -13.54
N ASP A 654 -10.17 -22.25 -13.64
CA ASP A 654 -9.47 -23.53 -13.46
C ASP A 654 -9.67 -24.10 -12.04
N ALA A 655 -9.58 -25.41 -11.87
CA ALA A 655 -9.65 -26.01 -10.53
C ALA A 655 -8.39 -25.67 -9.70
N ASN A 656 -7.23 -25.49 -10.37
CA ASN A 656 -6.00 -25.05 -9.72
C ASN A 656 -5.88 -23.52 -9.79
N ALA A 657 -5.98 -22.85 -8.63
CA ALA A 657 -5.92 -21.39 -8.52
C ALA A 657 -4.63 -20.79 -9.12
N LYS A 658 -3.50 -21.51 -9.07
CA LYS A 658 -2.23 -21.06 -9.66
C LYS A 658 -2.31 -20.83 -11.18
N LEU A 659 -3.25 -21.50 -11.85
CA LEU A 659 -3.38 -21.46 -13.31
C LEU A 659 -4.33 -20.36 -13.79
N HIS A 660 -5.02 -19.64 -12.88
CA HIS A 660 -5.99 -18.60 -13.25
C HIS A 660 -5.36 -17.42 -13.99
N THR A 661 -4.09 -17.16 -13.73
CA THR A 661 -3.28 -16.11 -14.36
C THR A 661 -2.60 -16.57 -15.65
N VAL A 662 -2.89 -17.79 -16.13
CA VAL A 662 -2.28 -18.42 -17.31
C VAL A 662 -3.25 -18.48 -18.48
N PHE A 663 -2.73 -18.33 -19.70
CA PHE A 663 -3.48 -18.47 -20.94
C PHE A 663 -3.98 -19.91 -21.14
N LYS A 664 -5.10 -20.08 -21.85
CA LYS A 664 -5.59 -21.41 -22.24
C LYS A 664 -4.70 -22.00 -23.34
N GLN A 665 -4.41 -23.29 -23.22
CA GLN A 665 -3.48 -23.97 -24.13
C GLN A 665 -3.94 -23.95 -25.59
N ASP A 666 -5.24 -24.11 -25.85
CA ASP A 666 -5.80 -24.09 -27.21
C ASP A 666 -5.65 -22.72 -27.89
N VAL A 667 -5.70 -21.63 -27.11
CA VAL A 667 -5.47 -20.27 -27.60
C VAL A 667 -4.00 -20.04 -27.92
N VAL A 668 -3.11 -20.57 -27.10
CA VAL A 668 -1.66 -20.55 -27.32
C VAL A 668 -1.28 -21.32 -28.57
N ASP A 669 -1.72 -22.57 -28.67
CA ASP A 669 -1.37 -23.48 -29.76
C ASP A 669 -1.79 -22.96 -31.14
N LYS A 670 -2.90 -22.21 -31.19
CA LYS A 670 -3.38 -21.52 -32.40
C LYS A 670 -2.31 -20.63 -33.05
N TYR A 671 -1.40 -20.04 -32.25
CA TYR A 671 -0.41 -19.09 -32.73
C TYR A 671 1.04 -19.62 -32.74
N ASN A 672 1.28 -20.88 -32.37
CA ASN A 672 2.63 -21.46 -32.32
C ASN A 672 3.43 -21.33 -33.64
N GLY A 673 2.74 -21.44 -34.78
CA GLY A 673 3.34 -21.27 -36.11
C GLY A 673 3.36 -19.84 -36.66
N SER A 674 2.93 -18.83 -35.88
CA SER A 674 2.73 -17.45 -36.35
C SER A 674 3.25 -16.39 -35.36
N GLY A 675 4.38 -16.69 -34.73
CA GLY A 675 5.06 -15.78 -33.79
C GLY A 675 4.59 -15.88 -32.34
N GLY A 676 3.72 -16.84 -31.99
CA GLY A 676 3.25 -17.04 -30.61
C GLY A 676 2.17 -16.05 -30.16
N LEU A 677 1.76 -16.14 -28.89
CA LEU A 677 0.81 -15.21 -28.27
C LEU A 677 1.24 -14.99 -26.83
N HIS A 678 1.61 -13.76 -26.45
CA HIS A 678 2.15 -13.49 -25.13
C HIS A 678 1.79 -12.09 -24.60
N ASN A 679 2.10 -11.83 -23.34
CA ASN A 679 2.01 -10.51 -22.68
C ASN A 679 3.38 -10.02 -22.18
N ASN A 680 4.50 -10.57 -22.68
CA ASN A 680 5.89 -10.18 -22.34
C ASN A 680 6.29 -8.80 -22.90
N LEU A 681 5.52 -7.79 -22.56
CA LEU A 681 5.81 -6.40 -22.82
C LEU A 681 6.02 -5.74 -21.46
N PHE A 682 7.12 -5.04 -21.27
CA PHE A 682 7.47 -4.42 -19.98
C PHE A 682 7.70 -2.92 -20.17
N VAL A 683 7.16 -2.09 -19.28
CA VAL A 683 7.49 -0.66 -19.16
C VAL A 683 8.21 -0.47 -17.84
N VAL A 684 9.45 -0.01 -17.90
CA VAL A 684 10.37 0.03 -16.76
C VAL A 684 10.76 1.48 -16.47
N ALA A 685 10.44 1.95 -15.26
CA ALA A 685 10.75 3.30 -14.77
C ALA A 685 11.28 3.23 -13.33
N ILE A 686 12.59 3.05 -13.20
CA ILE A 686 13.26 2.83 -11.90
C ILE A 686 13.76 4.10 -11.22
N ASN A 687 13.84 5.22 -11.96
CA ASN A 687 14.37 6.44 -11.39
C ASN A 687 13.26 7.15 -10.62
N LYS A 688 13.59 7.68 -9.45
CA LYS A 688 12.65 8.45 -8.61
C LYS A 688 12.08 9.68 -9.33
N ASN A 689 12.72 10.14 -10.40
CA ASN A 689 12.29 11.30 -11.19
C ASN A 689 11.62 10.95 -12.53
N SER A 690 11.57 9.68 -12.93
CA SER A 690 10.78 9.26 -14.11
C SER A 690 9.30 9.19 -13.74
N ASP A 691 8.37 9.04 -14.70
CA ASP A 691 6.93 8.79 -14.46
C ASP A 691 6.24 7.93 -15.52
N VAL A 692 5.13 7.27 -15.17
CA VAL A 692 4.31 6.43 -16.06
C VAL A 692 2.83 6.79 -15.89
N ASN A 693 2.30 7.54 -16.85
CA ASN A 693 0.95 8.08 -16.80
C ASN A 693 0.06 7.49 -17.91
N PHE A 694 -1.08 6.90 -17.51
CA PHE A 694 -2.11 6.34 -18.39
C PHE A 694 -3.48 7.02 -18.24
N ASP A 695 -3.53 8.25 -17.72
CA ASP A 695 -4.78 8.96 -17.41
C ASP A 695 -5.63 9.32 -18.64
N MET A 696 -5.04 9.34 -19.83
CA MET A 696 -5.80 9.57 -21.06
C MET A 696 -6.81 8.44 -21.33
N PRO A 697 -8.02 8.76 -21.84
CA PRO A 697 -9.09 7.79 -21.95
C PRO A 697 -8.85 6.76 -23.07
N TYR A 698 -9.56 5.64 -22.99
CA TYR A 698 -9.60 4.57 -24.00
C TYR A 698 -8.28 3.83 -24.24
N ASN A 699 -7.42 3.79 -23.23
CA ASN A 699 -6.15 3.08 -23.31
C ASN A 699 -6.29 1.61 -22.94
N THR A 700 -5.60 0.74 -23.68
CA THR A 700 -5.52 -0.69 -23.40
C THR A 700 -4.06 -1.12 -23.33
N PHE A 701 -3.64 -1.67 -22.19
CA PHE A 701 -2.28 -2.11 -21.96
C PHE A 701 -2.23 -3.61 -21.65
N CYS A 702 -1.55 -4.39 -22.48
CA CYS A 702 -1.34 -5.82 -22.26
C CYS A 702 0.14 -6.08 -22.01
N GLY A 703 0.57 -6.03 -20.76
CA GLY A 703 1.96 -6.11 -20.35
C GLY A 703 2.19 -5.78 -18.88
N PHE A 704 3.43 -5.52 -18.51
CA PHE A 704 3.89 -5.30 -17.15
C PHE A 704 4.47 -3.91 -17.00
N ILE A 705 4.19 -3.25 -15.87
CA ILE A 705 4.82 -1.99 -15.50
C ILE A 705 5.64 -2.24 -14.24
N TYR A 706 6.94 -1.91 -14.32
CA TYR A 706 7.87 -1.97 -13.21
C TYR A 706 8.37 -0.56 -12.91
N ALA A 707 7.76 0.09 -11.92
CA ALA A 707 8.03 1.47 -11.55
C ALA A 707 7.98 1.65 -10.02
N PRO A 708 8.87 0.99 -9.24
CA PRO A 708 8.70 0.84 -7.80
C PRO A 708 8.68 2.14 -6.99
N TYR A 709 9.12 3.27 -7.54
CA TYR A 709 9.17 4.57 -6.86
C TYR A 709 8.04 5.53 -7.29
N MET A 710 7.02 5.01 -7.97
CA MET A 710 6.14 5.80 -8.83
C MET A 710 4.66 5.64 -8.50
N THR A 711 3.93 6.76 -8.51
CA THR A 711 2.47 6.73 -8.49
C THR A 711 1.94 6.35 -9.86
N PHE A 712 1.18 5.25 -9.96
CA PHE A 712 0.50 4.89 -11.20
C PHE A 712 -0.87 5.57 -11.27
N GLY A 713 -1.01 6.51 -12.20
CA GLY A 713 -2.28 7.20 -12.49
C GLY A 713 -3.06 6.58 -13.64
N ALA A 714 -4.33 6.23 -13.40
CA ALA A 714 -5.29 5.90 -14.46
C ALA A 714 -6.74 6.21 -14.05
N GLY A 715 -7.59 6.59 -15.01
CA GLY A 715 -9.04 6.68 -14.76
C GLY A 715 -9.49 7.92 -13.98
N LYS A 716 -8.71 9.00 -13.98
CA LYS A 716 -9.12 10.33 -13.45
C LYS A 716 -10.05 11.10 -14.39
N SER A 717 -10.18 10.68 -15.65
CA SER A 717 -11.09 11.30 -16.63
C SER A 717 -12.54 10.85 -16.46
N THR A 718 -13.51 11.75 -16.62
CA THR A 718 -14.96 11.45 -16.58
C THR A 718 -15.41 10.45 -17.65
N GLU A 719 -14.63 10.24 -18.71
CA GLU A 719 -14.86 9.26 -19.78
C GLU A 719 -14.01 7.99 -19.55
N GLY A 720 -13.81 7.59 -18.29
CA GLY A 720 -12.81 6.61 -17.86
C GLY A 720 -12.88 5.25 -18.58
N HIS A 721 -11.81 4.86 -19.28
CA HIS A 721 -11.74 3.64 -20.08
C HIS A 721 -10.32 3.05 -20.17
N PHE A 722 -9.55 3.04 -19.06
CA PHE A 722 -8.32 2.24 -19.00
C PHE A 722 -8.65 0.76 -18.82
N ALA A 723 -8.04 -0.08 -19.65
CA ALA A 723 -8.13 -1.54 -19.60
C ALA A 723 -6.74 -2.14 -19.59
N MET A 724 -6.54 -3.21 -18.83
CA MET A 724 -5.21 -3.83 -18.78
C MET A 724 -5.26 -5.35 -18.54
N LEU A 725 -4.27 -6.05 -19.12
CA LEU A 725 -3.98 -7.47 -18.92
C LEU A 725 -2.48 -7.64 -18.64
N GLY A 726 -2.10 -7.91 -17.40
CA GLY A 726 -0.68 -8.08 -17.04
C GLY A 726 -0.39 -7.69 -15.60
N GLY A 727 0.69 -6.96 -15.30
CA GLY A 727 1.08 -6.68 -13.92
C GLY A 727 1.57 -5.26 -13.65
N LEU A 728 1.45 -4.80 -12.41
CA LEU A 728 1.93 -3.52 -11.91
C LEU A 728 2.78 -3.77 -10.66
N ILE A 729 4.02 -3.29 -10.67
CA ILE A 729 4.85 -3.12 -9.47
C ILE A 729 5.20 -1.65 -9.41
N VAL A 730 4.48 -0.89 -8.59
CA VAL A 730 4.56 0.57 -8.52
C VAL A 730 4.61 1.03 -7.06
N SER A 731 4.88 2.30 -6.77
CA SER A 731 4.84 2.78 -5.38
C SER A 731 3.43 2.76 -4.81
N ASP A 732 2.49 3.30 -5.56
CA ASP A 732 1.10 3.49 -5.16
C ASP A 732 0.22 3.67 -6.40
N TYR A 733 -1.10 3.66 -6.19
CA TYR A 733 -2.11 3.70 -7.25
C TYR A 733 -3.06 4.86 -7.03
N GLU A 734 -3.38 5.59 -8.10
CA GLU A 734 -4.46 6.55 -8.13
C GLU A 734 -5.43 6.21 -9.25
N MET A 735 -6.38 5.32 -8.94
CA MET A 735 -7.32 4.72 -9.89
C MET A 735 -8.79 4.88 -9.44
N PRO A 736 -9.31 6.12 -9.30
CA PRO A 736 -10.59 6.39 -8.65
C PRO A 736 -11.81 5.99 -9.49
N ASN A 737 -11.68 5.83 -10.81
CA ASN A 737 -12.80 5.47 -11.69
C ASN A 737 -12.32 4.75 -12.96
N THR A 738 -11.91 3.48 -12.81
CA THR A 738 -11.73 2.60 -13.98
C THR A 738 -13.06 1.93 -14.31
N SER A 739 -13.41 1.72 -15.59
CA SER A 739 -14.74 1.16 -15.93
C SER A 739 -14.67 -0.03 -16.90
N ARG A 740 -13.46 -0.50 -17.26
CA ARG A 740 -13.24 -1.41 -18.40
C ARG A 740 -12.44 -2.69 -18.17
N VAL A 741 -12.09 -2.99 -16.93
CA VAL A 741 -11.50 -4.27 -16.45
C VAL A 741 -9.97 -4.32 -16.49
N TYR A 742 -9.39 -4.66 -15.33
CA TYR A 742 -7.98 -4.96 -15.15
C TYR A 742 -7.80 -6.36 -14.54
N MET A 743 -7.33 -7.31 -15.34
CA MET A 743 -6.97 -8.65 -14.88
C MET A 743 -5.45 -8.73 -14.74
N ALA A 744 -5.00 -8.96 -13.52
CA ALA A 744 -3.59 -9.16 -13.28
C ALA A 744 -3.18 -10.59 -13.66
N THR A 745 -2.12 -10.73 -14.46
CA THR A 745 -1.61 -12.00 -14.99
C THR A 745 -0.11 -12.10 -14.81
N ILE A 746 0.45 -13.30 -14.99
CA ILE A 746 1.91 -13.49 -15.02
C ILE A 746 2.44 -13.34 -16.45
N PRO A 747 3.74 -13.04 -16.64
CA PRO A 747 4.35 -13.04 -17.96
C PRO A 747 4.16 -14.40 -18.63
N TYR A 748 3.74 -14.38 -19.88
CA TYR A 748 3.56 -15.55 -20.72
C TYR A 748 4.92 -16.16 -21.06
N ASP A 749 4.96 -17.45 -21.43
CA ASP A 749 6.20 -18.17 -21.71
C ASP A 749 7.08 -18.43 -20.47
N TYR A 750 6.42 -18.44 -19.31
CA TYR A 750 6.78 -19.17 -18.09
C TYR A 750 6.82 -20.71 -18.31
N TYR A 751 6.65 -21.23 -19.53
CA TYR A 751 6.41 -22.66 -19.80
C TYR A 751 7.23 -23.27 -20.95
N ASP A 752 7.42 -22.60 -22.09
CA ASP A 752 7.85 -23.29 -23.33
C ASP A 752 9.15 -22.76 -23.96
N ARG A 753 9.61 -21.55 -23.61
CA ARG A 753 10.79 -20.94 -24.27
C ARG A 753 12.16 -21.46 -23.81
N PHE A 754 12.28 -21.91 -22.56
CA PHE A 754 13.58 -22.22 -21.94
C PHE A 754 13.59 -23.49 -21.08
N VAL A 755 12.46 -24.17 -20.95
CA VAL A 755 12.35 -25.32 -20.06
C VAL A 755 12.49 -26.57 -20.92
N ASP A 756 13.53 -27.35 -20.65
CA ASP A 756 13.73 -28.63 -21.30
C ASP A 756 12.41 -29.41 -21.28
N SER A 757 12.00 -29.90 -22.45
CA SER A 757 10.80 -30.75 -22.62
C SER A 757 10.76 -31.95 -21.66
N THR A 758 11.90 -32.31 -21.06
CA THR A 758 12.04 -33.38 -20.08
C THR A 758 11.75 -32.98 -18.63
N LEU A 759 11.62 -31.68 -18.32
CA LEU A 759 11.31 -31.20 -16.97
C LEU A 759 9.83 -31.44 -16.62
N SER A 760 9.59 -31.85 -15.38
CA SER A 760 8.25 -31.99 -14.81
C SER A 760 7.54 -30.64 -14.67
N ASP A 761 6.22 -30.65 -14.47
CA ASP A 761 5.45 -29.41 -14.27
C ASP A 761 5.90 -28.65 -13.01
N ASP A 762 6.35 -29.35 -11.97
CA ASP A 762 6.89 -28.74 -10.74
C ASP A 762 8.29 -28.13 -10.95
N GLU A 763 9.16 -28.76 -11.73
CA GLU A 763 10.47 -28.18 -12.09
C GLU A 763 10.32 -27.01 -13.06
N LYS A 764 9.29 -27.06 -13.92
CA LYS A 764 8.85 -25.91 -14.70
C LYS A 764 8.41 -24.78 -13.77
N ASP A 765 7.54 -25.06 -12.77
CA ASP A 765 7.11 -24.14 -11.68
C ASP A 765 8.27 -23.37 -11.03
N ASP A 766 9.45 -23.99 -10.86
CA ASP A 766 10.64 -23.38 -10.25
C ASP A 766 11.55 -22.61 -11.25
N ALA A 767 11.89 -23.18 -12.42
CA ALA A 767 12.77 -22.55 -13.44
C ALA A 767 12.23 -21.23 -14.01
N ARG A 768 10.92 -21.13 -13.93
CA ARG A 768 10.07 -19.96 -14.05
C ARG A 768 10.58 -18.70 -13.33
N PHE A 769 11.03 -18.82 -12.07
CA PHE A 769 11.54 -17.68 -11.29
C PHE A 769 12.89 -17.16 -11.82
N ASP A 770 13.74 -18.04 -12.36
CA ASP A 770 15.07 -17.70 -12.88
C ASP A 770 15.02 -16.81 -14.14
N TYR A 771 13.92 -16.81 -14.90
CA TYR A 771 13.82 -16.03 -16.15
C TYR A 771 13.75 -14.51 -15.90
N MET A 772 13.03 -14.08 -14.85
CA MET A 772 13.01 -12.65 -14.49
C MET A 772 14.38 -12.21 -13.98
N GLU A 773 15.07 -13.03 -13.20
CA GLU A 773 16.46 -12.79 -12.80
C GLU A 773 17.40 -12.72 -14.01
N LYS A 774 17.17 -13.56 -15.04
CA LYS A 774 17.89 -13.52 -16.31
C LYS A 774 17.60 -12.26 -17.13
N LEU A 775 16.35 -11.77 -17.18
CA LEU A 775 16.04 -10.50 -17.83
C LEU A 775 16.75 -9.35 -17.12
N ILE A 776 16.74 -9.35 -15.78
CA ILE A 776 17.44 -8.38 -14.93
C ILE A 776 18.96 -8.42 -15.15
N SER A 777 19.55 -9.61 -15.19
CA SER A 777 21.00 -9.77 -15.38
C SER A 777 21.45 -9.31 -16.77
N ASN A 778 20.69 -9.66 -17.81
CA ASN A 778 21.00 -9.28 -19.19
C ASN A 778 20.78 -7.78 -19.45
N SER A 779 19.93 -7.14 -18.65
CA SER A 779 19.68 -5.70 -18.65
C SER A 779 20.92 -4.88 -18.23
N GLY A 780 21.90 -5.53 -17.58
CA GLY A 780 23.11 -4.89 -17.08
C GLY A 780 22.93 -4.03 -15.84
N GLY A 781 21.82 -4.21 -15.12
CA GLY A 781 21.84 -3.98 -13.68
C GLY A 781 22.95 -4.84 -13.08
N GLU A 782 23.72 -4.29 -12.14
CA GLU A 782 24.45 -5.18 -11.24
C GLU A 782 23.38 -5.96 -10.50
N ILE A 783 23.34 -7.28 -10.73
CA ILE A 783 22.89 -8.17 -9.67
C ILE A 783 23.88 -7.91 -8.54
N GLY A 784 23.58 -6.97 -7.65
CA GLY A 784 24.11 -7.03 -6.30
C GLY A 784 23.57 -8.34 -5.77
N THR A 785 24.37 -9.40 -5.92
CA THR A 785 24.16 -10.76 -5.42
C THR A 785 22.74 -11.04 -4.92
N LEU A 786 21.80 -11.21 -5.86
CA LEU A 786 20.56 -11.93 -5.61
C LEU A 786 20.98 -13.31 -5.07
N GLY A 787 20.74 -13.52 -3.77
CA GLY A 787 21.02 -14.78 -3.08
C GLY A 787 22.34 -14.91 -2.32
N SER A 788 23.21 -13.90 -2.19
CA SER A 788 24.39 -14.06 -1.29
C SER A 788 24.96 -12.76 -0.72
N SER A 789 24.34 -12.33 0.37
CA SER A 789 24.94 -12.27 1.71
C SER A 789 23.85 -11.73 2.64
N ALA A 790 23.21 -12.59 3.42
CA ALA A 790 22.29 -12.25 4.51
C ALA A 790 21.29 -11.08 4.26
N SER A 791 20.25 -11.26 3.42
CA SER A 791 19.10 -10.34 3.47
C SER A 791 18.26 -10.63 4.72
N ARG A 792 18.24 -9.64 5.61
CA ARG A 792 17.68 -9.70 6.96
C ARG A 792 16.33 -9.00 6.97
N SER A 793 15.22 -9.73 7.06
CA SER A 793 13.86 -9.14 7.08
C SER A 793 13.48 -8.60 8.45
N TRP A 794 13.52 -7.28 8.65
CA TRP A 794 13.11 -6.66 9.92
C TRP A 794 11.59 -6.53 10.04
N ARG A 795 11.05 -6.84 11.22
CA ARG A 795 9.71 -6.41 11.66
C ARG A 795 9.87 -5.53 12.88
N LYS A 796 9.35 -4.32 12.86
CA LYS A 796 9.22 -3.48 14.06
C LYS A 796 7.97 -3.93 14.79
N TYR A 797 8.11 -4.66 15.89
CA TYR A 797 6.98 -4.97 16.76
C TYR A 797 6.64 -3.74 17.61
N GLY A 798 5.59 -3.00 17.18
CA GLY A 798 4.87 -2.03 18.02
C GLY A 798 5.29 -0.56 17.89
N TYR A 799 4.31 0.31 17.71
CA TYR A 799 4.28 1.62 18.37
C TYR A 799 3.10 1.63 19.35
N ASN A 800 3.43 1.98 20.60
CA ASN A 800 2.65 1.98 21.85
C ASN A 800 2.52 0.64 22.58
#